data_AF-A0A246GH21-F1
#
_entry.id   AF-A0A246GH21-F1
#
_cell.length_a   1.000
_cell.length_b   1.000
_cell.length_c   1.000
_cell.angle_alpha   90.00
_cell.angle_beta   90.00
_cell.angle_gamma   90.00
#
_symmetry.space_group_name_H-M   'P 1'
#
loop_
_entity.id
_entity.type
_entity.pdbx_description
1 polymer ?
#
loop_
_entity_poly.entity_id
_entity_poly.type
_entity_poly.pdbx_seq_one_letter_code
_entity_poly.pdbx_strand_id
1 'polypeptide(L)'
;SKGSVFSFTEKLRAKAHCVNMFNKEILFTLWEDDAKGSGHNASNKLIDIKKAKVDLYGNVVVDFMLTKALMKKAMQGEADIRELEFYVTVEYYRNKKHTTANVDIQNPLPTENTPPSQSTGIKKAKGSPAEEKPKSKKEESGLLNPISETLGEIWDWVETQGTALRDKPHTIEIPEGKSPAIVGKTKGVKKEKFKPVIGNGEEAVIYITSEIATEIEVDKNGKVISYPDYGAYNGQEEFKIDDKIYCKKIKVGKDTKSAFPTYKAYIYRGNTVGEAVKKLKQDIKFNTHENAESTVLEVARHTLGNNKDYKSKGPTPPNNIDKLYRLKYQFGSNNGKTSYRYRIVDNNSSSFPTIKDYKKEYQSGSMNIGSRSSISIDPWDSSTLIGCIGIRGEKGTFHSSYKALTPQQKKTYKNKYHCINNYLETIIPELTGIYGRRGYSSTDDIAVVESSYTEEIKVFVLIDPLKELCNCIKLKNDGREEFYNSFGTKTINYIDKKSNANKFKALYMIAQRRQENGFTKNVIGNNPMNIKGNGDLGQVAIDTHETLKNGEYVPVKGEKFANFSSEDAGFKGYIDLLESNFNDAYKSLFDDSKTIDDFTTGLEDTGKKGPYATGKAQGGLSGTDDYKKKVKVLFEGVKKDYIKIYECKLCKEKDSKKKEEIKNDLDLLKKLK
;
A
#
# COMPACT_ATOMS: atom_id res chain seq x y z
N SER A 1 -22.22 -20.41 13.49
CA SER A 1 -23.63 -20.07 13.15
C SER A 1 -23.71 -18.59 12.78
N LYS A 2 -24.67 -18.16 11.94
CA LYS A 2 -25.05 -16.73 11.87
C LYS A 2 -25.67 -16.39 13.21
N GLY A 3 -24.85 -15.97 14.17
CA GLY A 3 -25.33 -15.60 15.49
C GLY A 3 -26.09 -14.29 15.38
N SER A 4 -27.39 -14.31 15.69
CA SER A 4 -28.16 -13.09 15.93
C SER A 4 -27.95 -12.54 17.34
N VAL A 5 -27.25 -13.29 18.22
CA VAL A 5 -26.98 -12.92 19.61
C VAL A 5 -25.47 -12.73 19.81
N PHE A 6 -25.04 -11.62 20.40
CA PHE A 6 -23.64 -11.20 20.54
C PHE A 6 -23.29 -10.88 22.01
N SER A 7 -22.01 -10.89 22.36
CA SER A 7 -21.50 -10.28 23.60
C SER A 7 -21.18 -8.80 23.35
N PHE A 8 -21.29 -7.94 24.36
CA PHE A 8 -20.96 -6.52 24.20
C PHE A 8 -19.47 -6.26 23.88
N THR A 9 -18.58 -7.20 24.18
CA THR A 9 -17.15 -7.13 23.83
C THR A 9 -16.86 -7.61 22.40
N GLU A 10 -17.85 -8.20 21.72
CA GLU A 10 -17.73 -8.67 20.34
C GLU A 10 -17.95 -7.54 19.33
N LYS A 11 -17.55 -7.81 18.08
CA LYS A 11 -17.77 -6.93 16.93
C LYS A 11 -18.96 -7.43 16.13
N LEU A 12 -19.86 -6.52 15.76
CA LEU A 12 -20.86 -6.81 14.75
C LEU A 12 -20.30 -6.48 13.37
N ARG A 13 -20.09 -7.51 12.55
CA ARG A 13 -19.67 -7.36 11.16
C ARG A 13 -20.88 -7.27 10.24
N ALA A 14 -21.11 -6.10 9.68
CA ALA A 14 -22.11 -5.90 8.63
C ALA A 14 -21.45 -6.04 7.26
N LYS A 15 -22.03 -6.87 6.39
CA LYS A 15 -21.57 -7.10 5.03
C LYS A 15 -22.73 -6.83 4.06
N ALA A 16 -22.49 -6.01 3.06
CA ALA A 16 -23.38 -5.88 1.92
C ALA A 16 -22.72 -6.35 0.63
N HIS A 17 -23.53 -6.92 -0.25
CA HIS A 17 -23.13 -7.32 -1.59
C HIS A 17 -23.84 -6.43 -2.60
N CYS A 18 -23.06 -5.68 -3.36
CA CYS A 18 -23.50 -4.63 -4.26
C CYS A 18 -23.09 -4.99 -5.69
N VAL A 19 -24.05 -5.01 -6.61
CA VAL A 19 -23.81 -5.34 -8.02
C VAL A 19 -23.59 -4.05 -8.82
N ASN A 20 -22.54 -3.99 -9.65
CA ASN A 20 -22.21 -2.83 -10.49
C ASN A 20 -21.93 -1.51 -9.75
N MET A 21 -21.53 -1.59 -8.48
CA MET A 21 -21.28 -0.42 -7.62
C MET A 21 -19.81 -0.26 -7.22
N PHE A 22 -18.87 -0.80 -8.01
CA PHE A 22 -17.43 -0.73 -7.72
C PHE A 22 -16.98 0.71 -7.39
N ASN A 23 -16.23 0.86 -6.30
CA ASN A 23 -15.69 2.12 -5.79
C ASN A 23 -16.77 3.16 -5.38
N LYS A 24 -18.05 2.78 -5.32
CA LYS A 24 -19.11 3.61 -4.75
C LYS A 24 -19.11 3.50 -3.23
N GLU A 25 -19.40 4.60 -2.56
CA GLU A 25 -19.48 4.67 -1.10
C GLU A 25 -20.87 4.24 -0.63
N ILE A 26 -20.90 3.36 0.38
CA ILE A 26 -22.10 2.84 1.03
C ILE A 26 -22.10 3.28 2.49
N LEU A 27 -23.26 3.70 2.98
CA LEU A 27 -23.46 4.12 4.36
C LEU A 27 -24.05 2.98 5.18
N PHE A 28 -23.38 2.60 6.27
CA PHE A 28 -23.87 1.65 7.27
C PHE A 28 -24.19 2.41 8.55
N THR A 29 -25.35 2.15 9.12
CA THR A 29 -25.75 2.75 10.40
C THR A 29 -26.20 1.67 11.37
N LEU A 30 -25.61 1.64 12.56
CA LEU A 30 -26.01 0.78 13.67
C LEU A 30 -26.94 1.55 14.60
N TRP A 31 -28.06 0.93 14.95
CA TRP A 31 -29.12 1.48 15.79
C TRP A 31 -29.43 0.56 16.97
N GLU A 32 -29.88 1.15 18.07
CA GLU A 32 -30.48 0.48 19.23
C GLU A 32 -31.98 0.30 19.03
N ASP A 33 -32.53 -0.85 19.41
CA ASP A 33 -33.95 -1.24 19.26
C ASP A 33 -34.59 -1.55 20.63
N ASP A 34 -34.73 -0.55 21.51
CA ASP A 34 -35.17 -0.75 22.92
C ASP A 34 -36.70 -0.60 23.11
N ALA A 35 -37.48 -0.94 22.08
CA ALA A 35 -38.93 -0.81 22.04
C ALA A 35 -39.64 -2.07 22.57
N LYS A 36 -40.67 -1.93 23.42
CA LYS A 36 -41.56 -3.09 23.73
C LYS A 36 -42.39 -3.47 22.50
N GLY A 37 -42.05 -4.60 21.88
CA GLY A 37 -42.71 -5.18 20.71
C GLY A 37 -41.81 -5.16 19.47
N SER A 38 -41.99 -6.10 18.54
CA SER A 38 -41.16 -6.19 17.33
C SER A 38 -41.44 -5.00 16.39
N GLY A 39 -40.52 -4.04 16.27
CA GLY A 39 -40.62 -2.92 15.33
C GLY A 39 -39.94 -1.63 15.80
N HIS A 40 -39.55 -0.78 14.85
CA HIS A 40 -38.86 0.47 15.15
C HIS A 40 -39.84 1.49 15.73
N ASN A 41 -39.45 2.15 16.81
CA ASN A 41 -40.23 3.24 17.38
C ASN A 41 -39.40 4.53 17.48
N ALA A 42 -40.03 5.64 17.85
CA ALA A 42 -39.35 6.93 18.02
C ALA A 42 -38.27 6.93 19.13
N SER A 43 -38.19 5.87 19.95
CA SER A 43 -37.15 5.73 20.98
C SER A 43 -35.90 4.99 20.51
N ASN A 44 -35.83 4.52 19.25
CA ASN A 44 -34.63 3.88 18.72
C ASN A 44 -33.47 4.90 18.62
N LYS A 45 -32.32 4.54 19.20
CA LYS A 45 -31.18 5.44 19.33
C LYS A 45 -30.06 5.08 18.35
N LEU A 46 -29.54 6.07 17.64
CA LEU A 46 -28.34 5.91 16.79
C LEU A 46 -27.14 5.47 17.64
N ILE A 47 -26.41 4.41 17.26
CA ILE A 47 -25.19 3.98 17.99
C ILE A 47 -23.92 4.43 17.26
N ASP A 48 -23.79 4.13 15.96
CA ASP A 48 -22.58 4.41 15.17
C ASP A 48 -22.89 4.48 13.67
N ILE A 49 -22.10 5.25 12.91
CA ILE A 49 -22.22 5.38 11.45
C ILE A 49 -20.86 5.09 10.82
N LYS A 50 -20.84 4.25 9.78
CA LYS A 50 -19.63 3.94 9.01
C LYS A 50 -19.86 4.05 7.52
N LYS A 51 -18.88 4.61 6.81
CA LYS A 51 -18.83 4.66 5.35
C LYS A 51 -17.75 3.70 4.86
N ALA A 52 -18.05 2.95 3.81
CA ALA A 52 -17.07 2.07 3.17
C ALA A 52 -17.34 1.99 1.66
N LYS A 53 -16.26 1.78 0.88
CA LYS A 53 -16.36 1.65 -0.58
C LYS A 53 -16.53 0.20 -0.99
N VAL A 54 -17.35 -0.03 -2.02
CA VAL A 54 -17.52 -1.35 -2.62
C VAL A 54 -16.22 -1.77 -3.31
N ASP A 55 -15.70 -2.94 -2.95
CA ASP A 55 -14.50 -3.51 -3.53
C ASP A 55 -14.72 -4.03 -4.97
N LEU A 56 -13.62 -4.47 -5.61
CA LEU A 56 -13.62 -5.01 -6.98
C LEU A 56 -14.52 -6.24 -7.16
N TYR A 57 -14.99 -6.84 -6.07
CA TYR A 57 -15.80 -8.06 -6.03
C TYR A 57 -17.25 -7.77 -5.61
N GLY A 58 -17.65 -6.50 -5.53
CA GLY A 58 -18.99 -6.12 -5.12
C GLY A 58 -19.25 -6.24 -3.61
N ASN A 59 -18.22 -6.43 -2.77
CA ASN A 59 -18.41 -6.52 -1.32
C ASN A 59 -18.08 -5.19 -0.65
N VAL A 60 -18.82 -4.90 0.41
CA VAL A 60 -18.46 -3.85 1.36
C VAL A 60 -18.71 -4.38 2.78
N VAL A 61 -17.73 -4.18 3.66
CA VAL A 61 -17.74 -4.73 5.03
C VAL A 61 -17.38 -3.63 6.02
N VAL A 62 -18.15 -3.54 7.10
CA VAL A 62 -17.83 -2.69 8.25
C VAL A 62 -17.98 -3.47 9.54
N ASP A 63 -17.11 -3.19 10.50
CA ASP A 63 -17.19 -3.77 11.86
C ASP A 63 -17.63 -2.69 12.85
N PHE A 64 -18.71 -2.93 13.59
CA PHE A 64 -19.16 -2.08 14.68
C PHE A 64 -18.74 -2.67 16.03
N MET A 65 -18.17 -1.84 16.91
CA MET A 65 -17.84 -2.24 18.28
C MET A 65 -19.08 -2.10 19.16
N LEU A 66 -19.61 -3.20 19.68
CA LEU A 66 -20.83 -3.16 20.51
C LEU A 66 -20.61 -2.48 21.87
N THR A 67 -19.35 -2.37 22.32
CA THR A 67 -18.98 -1.59 23.52
C THR A 67 -19.37 -0.11 23.43
N LYS A 68 -19.46 0.46 22.21
CA LYS A 68 -19.94 1.83 22.01
C LYS A 68 -21.39 2.02 22.47
N ALA A 69 -22.22 0.99 22.34
CA ALA A 69 -23.62 1.03 22.79
C ALA A 69 -23.67 1.16 24.33
N LEU A 70 -22.85 0.37 25.04
CA LEU A 70 -22.73 0.46 26.50
C LEU A 70 -22.20 1.82 26.97
N MET A 71 -21.16 2.34 26.31
CA MET A 71 -20.60 3.66 26.64
C MET A 71 -21.64 4.78 26.47
N LYS A 72 -22.44 4.72 25.40
CA LYS A 72 -23.48 5.71 25.14
C LYS A 72 -24.57 5.69 26.21
N LYS A 73 -24.95 4.50 26.70
CA LYS A 73 -25.93 4.36 27.77
C LYS A 73 -25.39 4.76 29.15
N ALA A 74 -24.14 4.43 29.45
CA ALA A 74 -23.46 4.89 30.66
C ALA A 74 -23.39 6.43 30.70
N MET A 75 -23.15 7.09 29.57
CA MET A 75 -23.21 8.55 29.43
C MET A 75 -24.63 9.13 29.62
N GLN A 76 -25.67 8.32 29.46
CA GLN A 76 -27.08 8.69 29.70
C GLN A 76 -27.54 8.33 31.14
N GLY A 77 -26.63 7.83 31.99
CA GLY A 77 -26.91 7.50 33.39
C GLY A 77 -27.43 6.08 33.64
N GLU A 78 -27.54 5.25 32.60
CA GLU A 78 -27.94 3.84 32.72
C GLU A 78 -26.70 2.93 32.82
N ALA A 79 -26.42 2.43 34.03
CA ALA A 79 -25.21 1.65 34.32
C ALA A 79 -25.44 0.12 34.39
N ASP A 80 -26.69 -0.36 34.50
CA ASP A 80 -27.01 -1.79 34.70
C ASP A 80 -27.79 -2.40 33.52
N ILE A 81 -27.16 -2.43 32.35
CA ILE A 81 -27.77 -2.93 31.11
C ILE A 81 -27.46 -4.40 30.94
N ARG A 82 -28.49 -5.24 30.90
CA ARG A 82 -28.35 -6.70 30.76
C ARG A 82 -28.45 -7.18 29.30
N GLU A 83 -29.23 -6.47 28.49
CA GLU A 83 -29.52 -6.82 27.10
C GLU A 83 -29.74 -5.53 26.28
N LEU A 84 -29.32 -5.54 25.01
CA LEU A 84 -29.65 -4.50 24.03
C LEU A 84 -29.94 -5.15 22.68
N GLU A 85 -31.06 -4.81 22.07
CA GLU A 85 -31.34 -5.16 20.67
C GLU A 85 -30.81 -4.06 19.74
N PHE A 86 -30.44 -4.45 18.52
CA PHE A 86 -29.93 -3.55 17.50
C PHE A 86 -30.30 -3.98 16.09
N TYR A 87 -30.21 -3.03 15.17
CA TYR A 87 -30.29 -3.32 13.74
C TYR A 87 -29.30 -2.46 12.96
N VAL A 88 -28.95 -2.95 11.77
CA VAL A 88 -28.09 -2.24 10.83
C VAL A 88 -28.87 -1.89 9.58
N THR A 89 -28.85 -0.62 9.21
CA THR A 89 -29.32 -0.14 7.89
C THR A 89 -28.12 0.03 6.97
N VAL A 90 -28.24 -0.43 5.73
CA VAL A 90 -27.27 -0.18 4.66
C VAL A 90 -27.94 0.65 3.58
N GLU A 91 -27.37 1.81 3.25
CA GLU A 91 -27.99 2.81 2.38
C GLU A 91 -27.01 3.26 1.29
N TYR A 92 -27.52 3.40 0.06
CA TYR A 92 -26.80 4.04 -1.05
C TYR A 92 -27.49 5.33 -1.49
N TYR A 93 -26.70 6.41 -1.50
CA TYR A 93 -27.12 7.73 -1.92
C TYR A 93 -26.35 8.15 -3.18
N ARG A 94 -27.04 8.74 -4.16
CA ARG A 94 -26.38 9.33 -5.34
C ARG A 94 -26.09 10.80 -5.06
N ASN A 95 -24.82 11.17 -5.00
CA ASN A 95 -24.39 12.58 -4.99
C ASN A 95 -25.04 13.32 -6.18
N LYS A 96 -25.81 14.39 -5.93
CA LYS A 96 -26.41 15.22 -6.97
C LYS A 96 -25.32 15.97 -7.77
N LYS A 97 -25.34 15.74 -9.09
CA LYS A 97 -24.87 16.53 -10.26
C LYS A 97 -23.45 17.14 -10.28
N HIS A 98 -22.63 16.67 -11.23
CA HIS A 98 -21.74 17.55 -12.02
C HIS A 98 -22.53 18.13 -13.21
N THR A 99 -22.21 19.39 -13.52
CA THR A 99 -22.86 20.37 -14.40
C THR A 99 -22.94 19.98 -15.89
N THR A 100 -24.06 20.31 -16.55
CA THR A 100 -24.14 20.64 -17.98
C THR A 100 -24.91 21.96 -18.16
N ALA A 101 -24.58 22.71 -19.21
CA ALA A 101 -24.51 24.17 -19.32
C ALA A 101 -25.82 25.01 -19.45
N ASN A 102 -25.60 26.34 -19.48
CA ASN A 102 -26.45 27.55 -19.36
C ASN A 102 -27.59 27.79 -20.37
N VAL A 103 -28.69 28.41 -19.88
CA VAL A 103 -29.46 29.61 -20.35
C VAL A 103 -30.70 29.75 -19.43
N ASP A 104 -31.31 30.86 -19.02
CA ASP A 104 -31.02 32.30 -18.84
C ASP A 104 -32.25 32.90 -18.07
N ILE A 105 -32.12 34.07 -17.39
CA ILE A 105 -33.19 35.01 -16.91
C ILE A 105 -34.07 34.50 -15.71
N GLN A 106 -34.37 35.18 -14.58
CA GLN A 106 -34.20 36.54 -14.03
C GLN A 106 -34.22 36.47 -12.48
N ASN A 107 -33.60 37.47 -11.82
CA ASN A 107 -33.70 37.71 -10.38
C ASN A 107 -34.98 38.49 -10.02
N PRO A 108 -35.69 38.12 -8.93
CA PRO A 108 -36.01 39.12 -7.92
C PRO A 108 -35.73 38.66 -6.47
N LEU A 109 -35.18 39.57 -5.67
CA LEU A 109 -35.16 39.57 -4.19
C LEU A 109 -36.52 40.09 -3.63
N PRO A 110 -36.77 40.09 -2.30
CA PRO A 110 -36.74 39.01 -1.31
C PRO A 110 -38.05 38.97 -0.46
N THR A 111 -38.06 38.13 0.59
CA THR A 111 -38.98 38.07 1.75
C THR A 111 -40.40 37.52 1.56
N GLU A 112 -40.71 36.40 2.23
CA GLU A 112 -41.62 36.41 3.38
C GLU A 112 -41.58 35.09 4.17
N ASN A 113 -41.81 35.23 5.48
CA ASN A 113 -41.80 34.20 6.50
C ASN A 113 -42.72 33.03 6.14
N THR A 114 -42.18 31.80 6.16
CA THR A 114 -43.00 30.58 6.20
C THR A 114 -42.60 29.76 7.44
N PRO A 115 -43.56 29.15 8.17
CA PRO A 115 -43.33 28.44 9.43
C PRO A 115 -42.34 27.28 9.26
N PRO A 116 -41.76 26.70 10.33
CA PRO A 116 -40.84 25.57 10.20
C PRO A 116 -41.55 24.47 9.41
N SER A 117 -41.05 24.24 8.19
CA SER A 117 -41.59 23.25 7.27
C SER A 117 -41.64 21.92 8.01
N GLN A 118 -42.84 21.35 8.07
CA GLN A 118 -43.05 19.95 8.43
C GLN A 118 -42.01 19.10 7.69
N SER A 119 -41.37 18.19 8.43
CA SER A 119 -40.34 17.28 7.94
C SER A 119 -40.84 16.51 6.72
N THR A 120 -40.48 16.96 5.52
CA THR A 120 -40.67 16.18 4.30
C THR A 120 -39.67 15.04 4.35
N GLY A 121 -40.15 13.81 4.52
CA GLY A 121 -39.33 12.60 4.57
C GLY A 121 -38.35 12.45 3.38
N ILE A 122 -37.35 11.59 3.54
CA ILE A 122 -36.34 11.33 2.49
C ILE A 122 -37.05 10.91 1.20
N LYS A 123 -36.75 11.59 0.08
CA LYS A 123 -37.32 11.27 -1.23
C LYS A 123 -36.61 10.05 -1.84
N LYS A 124 -37.37 9.03 -2.20
CA LYS A 124 -36.91 7.88 -3.00
C LYS A 124 -36.70 8.30 -4.45
N ALA A 125 -35.64 7.83 -5.08
CA ALA A 125 -35.36 8.15 -6.48
C ALA A 125 -36.33 7.40 -7.42
N LYS A 126 -36.96 8.13 -8.35
CA LYS A 126 -37.86 7.57 -9.37
C LYS A 126 -37.07 6.65 -10.33
N GLY A 127 -37.55 5.44 -10.56
CA GLY A 127 -36.91 4.37 -11.33
C GLY A 127 -35.80 3.62 -10.57
N SER A 128 -35.70 3.77 -9.25
CA SER A 128 -34.68 3.07 -8.44
C SER A 128 -35.25 1.87 -7.69
N PRO A 129 -34.41 0.89 -7.31
CA PRO A 129 -34.85 -0.23 -6.46
C PRO A 129 -35.52 0.21 -5.15
N ALA A 130 -35.17 1.38 -4.61
CA ALA A 130 -35.83 1.93 -3.42
C ALA A 130 -37.29 2.34 -3.64
N GLU A 131 -37.70 2.70 -4.87
CA GLU A 131 -39.08 3.09 -5.20
C GLU A 131 -40.05 1.90 -5.08
N GLU A 132 -39.61 0.71 -5.50
CA GLU A 132 -40.40 -0.54 -5.45
C GLU A 132 -40.39 -1.18 -4.05
N LYS A 133 -39.45 -0.78 -3.18
CA LYS A 133 -39.37 -1.26 -1.79
C LYS A 133 -40.38 -0.54 -0.90
N PRO A 134 -40.94 -1.19 0.14
CA PRO A 134 -41.72 -0.50 1.16
C PRO A 134 -40.87 0.60 1.84
N LYS A 135 -41.49 1.42 2.70
CA LYS A 135 -40.71 2.34 3.53
C LYS A 135 -39.73 1.51 4.37
N SER A 136 -38.48 1.95 4.45
CA SER A 136 -37.55 1.42 5.45
C SER A 136 -38.09 1.72 6.83
N LYS A 137 -37.73 0.89 7.81
CA LYS A 137 -38.24 1.11 9.17
C LYS A 137 -37.63 2.38 9.81
N LYS A 138 -36.52 2.89 9.25
CA LYS A 138 -35.99 4.25 9.48
C LYS A 138 -36.88 5.37 8.89
N GLU A 139 -37.45 5.18 7.71
CA GLU A 139 -38.40 6.12 7.11
C GLU A 139 -39.75 6.14 7.86
N GLU A 140 -40.16 5.03 8.47
CA GLU A 140 -41.38 4.93 9.28
C GLU A 140 -41.27 5.63 10.63
N SER A 141 -40.07 5.67 11.24
CA SER A 141 -39.83 6.27 12.56
C SER A 141 -39.63 7.79 12.55
N GLY A 142 -39.51 8.41 11.37
CA GLY A 142 -39.32 9.86 11.22
C GLY A 142 -37.95 10.39 11.69
N LEU A 143 -37.01 9.50 12.03
CA LEU A 143 -35.67 9.84 12.53
C LEU A 143 -34.70 10.15 11.38
N LEU A 144 -34.62 11.42 10.99
CA LEU A 144 -33.64 11.91 10.01
C LEU A 144 -32.42 12.48 10.71
N ASN A 145 -31.23 11.98 10.36
CA ASN A 145 -29.97 12.55 10.83
C ASN A 145 -29.51 13.66 9.86
N PRO A 146 -28.72 14.66 10.31
CA PRO A 146 -28.21 15.74 9.44
C PRO A 146 -27.41 15.22 8.23
N ILE A 147 -26.79 14.04 8.38
CA ILE A 147 -26.04 13.36 7.32
C ILE A 147 -26.99 12.80 6.24
N SER A 148 -28.16 12.25 6.60
CA SER A 148 -29.11 11.75 5.58
C SER A 148 -29.76 12.87 4.78
N GLU A 149 -30.01 14.02 5.41
CA GLU A 149 -30.59 15.19 4.72
C GLU A 149 -29.62 15.81 3.69
N THR A 150 -28.31 15.71 3.95
CA THR A 150 -27.27 16.24 3.06
C THR A 150 -26.89 15.30 1.91
N LEU A 151 -27.24 14.01 1.99
CA LEU A 151 -26.83 12.97 1.03
C LEU A 151 -27.77 12.81 -0.18
N GLY A 152 -28.94 13.47 -0.19
CA GLY A 152 -29.84 13.48 -1.35
C GLY A 152 -30.85 12.33 -1.39
N GLU A 153 -31.18 11.84 -2.59
CA GLU A 153 -32.23 10.82 -2.79
C GLU A 153 -31.68 9.40 -2.56
N ILE A 154 -32.47 8.55 -1.86
CA ILE A 154 -32.13 7.14 -1.65
C ILE A 154 -32.40 6.36 -2.94
N TRP A 155 -31.41 5.58 -3.38
CA TRP A 155 -31.50 4.71 -4.56
C TRP A 155 -31.71 3.25 -4.20
N ASP A 156 -31.15 2.78 -3.07
CA ASP A 156 -31.39 1.43 -2.58
C ASP A 156 -31.10 1.30 -1.06
N TRP A 157 -31.77 0.37 -0.38
CA TRP A 157 -31.57 0.09 1.05
C TRP A 157 -31.85 -1.38 1.45
N VAL A 158 -31.25 -1.83 2.56
CA VAL A 158 -31.55 -3.11 3.24
C VAL A 158 -31.32 -3.02 4.76
N GLU A 159 -32.04 -3.82 5.54
CA GLU A 159 -32.00 -3.86 7.01
C GLU A 159 -31.75 -5.29 7.55
N THR A 160 -31.06 -5.42 8.69
CA THR A 160 -30.85 -6.71 9.38
C THR A 160 -30.75 -6.50 10.90
N GLN A 161 -31.38 -7.37 11.70
CA GLN A 161 -31.45 -7.29 13.17
C GLN A 161 -30.42 -8.17 13.89
N GLY A 162 -30.14 -7.86 15.16
CA GLY A 162 -29.43 -8.69 16.12
C GLY A 162 -29.58 -8.20 17.57
N THR A 163 -29.07 -8.96 18.53
CA THR A 163 -29.24 -8.77 19.98
C THR A 163 -27.91 -8.95 20.68
N ALA A 164 -27.58 -8.17 21.71
CA ALA A 164 -26.43 -8.41 22.59
C ALA A 164 -26.85 -8.64 24.03
N LEU A 165 -26.20 -9.61 24.67
CA LEU A 165 -26.41 -9.98 26.07
C LEU A 165 -25.13 -9.73 26.88
N ARG A 166 -25.27 -9.14 28.08
CA ARG A 166 -24.16 -8.83 28.98
C ARG A 166 -23.46 -10.09 29.50
N ASP A 167 -24.24 -11.08 29.88
CA ASP A 167 -23.72 -12.30 30.52
C ASP A 167 -23.41 -13.40 29.50
N LYS A 168 -23.46 -13.09 28.20
CA LYS A 168 -23.02 -14.02 27.16
C LYS A 168 -21.48 -14.09 27.17
N PRO A 169 -20.89 -15.26 27.48
CA PRO A 169 -19.46 -15.45 27.37
C PRO A 169 -19.04 -15.29 25.90
N HIS A 170 -17.83 -14.77 25.67
CA HIS A 170 -17.29 -14.62 24.33
C HIS A 170 -17.37 -15.95 23.57
N THR A 171 -17.94 -15.91 22.36
CA THR A 171 -18.12 -17.11 21.55
C THR A 171 -16.76 -17.60 21.05
N ILE A 172 -16.31 -18.75 21.54
CA ILE A 172 -15.12 -19.43 21.02
C ILE A 172 -15.48 -20.05 19.67
N GLU A 173 -14.99 -19.51 18.57
CA GLU A 173 -15.20 -20.10 17.23
C GLU A 173 -14.45 -21.44 17.11
N ILE A 174 -15.19 -22.54 17.13
CA ILE A 174 -14.72 -23.84 16.62
C ILE A 174 -15.09 -23.87 15.12
N PRO A 175 -14.13 -23.91 14.17
CA PRO A 175 -14.47 -23.92 12.75
C PRO A 175 -14.96 -25.32 12.35
N GLU A 176 -16.27 -25.56 12.39
CA GLU A 176 -16.86 -26.69 11.67
C GLU A 176 -16.73 -26.44 10.16
N GLY A 177 -15.97 -27.32 9.52
CA GLY A 177 -15.72 -27.28 8.10
C GLY A 177 -16.98 -27.49 7.28
N LYS A 178 -17.28 -26.52 6.40
CA LYS A 178 -17.74 -26.70 5.02
C LYS A 178 -17.94 -25.31 4.39
N SER A 179 -17.01 -24.89 3.54
CA SER A 179 -17.23 -23.77 2.62
C SER A 179 -17.75 -24.32 1.28
N PRO A 180 -18.81 -23.75 0.68
CA PRO A 180 -19.24 -24.14 -0.66
C PRO A 180 -18.20 -23.71 -1.69
N ALA A 181 -17.87 -24.64 -2.59
CA ALA A 181 -16.83 -24.50 -3.59
C ALA A 181 -17.17 -23.43 -4.66
N ILE A 182 -16.13 -22.72 -5.09
CA ILE A 182 -16.11 -21.75 -6.19
C ILE A 182 -15.96 -22.50 -7.51
N VAL A 183 -16.80 -22.20 -8.51
CA VAL A 183 -16.58 -22.58 -9.91
C VAL A 183 -16.06 -21.38 -10.72
N GLY A 184 -14.74 -21.36 -10.91
CA GLY A 184 -13.97 -20.81 -12.05
C GLY A 184 -13.71 -19.30 -12.15
N LYS A 185 -12.52 -18.77 -12.51
CA LYS A 185 -11.18 -19.31 -12.78
C LYS A 185 -10.15 -18.17 -12.62
N THR A 186 -9.57 -18.03 -11.43
CA THR A 186 -8.15 -17.74 -11.24
C THR A 186 -7.67 -18.82 -10.29
N LYS A 187 -6.53 -19.46 -10.53
CA LYS A 187 -6.01 -20.52 -9.64
C LYS A 187 -5.94 -19.96 -8.22
N GLY A 188 -6.92 -20.32 -7.40
CA GLY A 188 -7.15 -19.79 -6.07
C GLY A 188 -5.98 -20.16 -5.18
N VAL A 189 -5.14 -19.18 -4.88
CA VAL A 189 -4.16 -19.33 -3.82
C VAL A 189 -4.95 -19.45 -2.52
N LYS A 190 -5.09 -20.67 -2.02
CA LYS A 190 -5.67 -20.91 -0.69
C LYS A 190 -4.80 -20.20 0.36
N LYS A 191 -5.44 -19.44 1.25
CA LYS A 191 -4.78 -18.95 2.47
C LYS A 191 -4.41 -20.14 3.34
N GLU A 192 -3.17 -20.17 3.82
CA GLU A 192 -2.74 -21.07 4.87
C GLU A 192 -3.48 -20.72 6.16
N LYS A 193 -3.91 -21.75 6.88
CA LYS A 193 -4.54 -21.60 8.20
C LYS A 193 -3.48 -21.85 9.26
N PHE A 194 -3.31 -20.88 10.16
CA PHE A 194 -2.39 -20.99 11.28
C PHE A 194 -3.15 -21.38 12.54
N LYS A 195 -2.52 -22.18 13.40
CA LYS A 195 -3.05 -22.46 14.73
C LYS A 195 -2.95 -21.19 15.59
N PRO A 196 -3.84 -21.01 16.60
CA PRO A 196 -3.67 -19.97 17.61
C PRO A 196 -2.29 -20.05 18.24
N VAL A 197 -1.71 -18.90 18.57
CA VAL A 197 -0.41 -18.83 19.23
C VAL A 197 -0.56 -19.22 20.69
N ILE A 198 0.28 -20.12 21.18
CA ILE A 198 0.30 -20.56 22.57
C ILE A 198 1.35 -19.71 23.31
N GLY A 199 0.92 -19.03 24.37
CA GLY A 199 1.78 -18.07 25.08
C GLY A 199 2.28 -17.00 24.12
N ASN A 200 3.61 -16.81 24.05
CA ASN A 200 4.26 -15.84 23.18
C ASN A 200 4.84 -16.47 21.90
N GLY A 201 4.65 -17.78 21.68
CA GLY A 201 5.28 -18.49 20.58
C GLY A 201 6.81 -18.58 20.69
N GLU A 202 7.46 -18.94 19.58
CA GLU A 202 8.92 -19.10 19.46
C GLU A 202 9.60 -17.97 18.65
N GLU A 203 8.81 -17.13 17.98
CA GLU A 203 9.26 -16.07 17.10
C GLU A 203 8.21 -14.95 17.02
N ALA A 204 8.68 -13.71 16.92
CA ALA A 204 7.85 -12.56 16.59
C ALA A 204 8.41 -11.72 15.43
N VAL A 205 7.53 -11.07 14.67
CA VAL A 205 7.88 -10.06 13.68
C VAL A 205 7.11 -8.76 13.98
N ILE A 206 7.83 -7.66 14.16
CA ILE A 206 7.27 -6.31 14.24
C ILE A 206 7.26 -5.73 12.82
N TYR A 207 6.06 -5.50 12.28
CA TYR A 207 5.88 -4.87 10.98
C TYR A 207 5.49 -3.41 11.14
N ILE A 208 6.45 -2.51 10.94
CA ILE A 208 6.23 -1.06 10.93
C ILE A 208 5.81 -0.63 9.51
N THR A 209 4.56 -0.21 9.37
CA THR A 209 3.92 0.00 8.06
C THR A 209 3.99 1.45 7.60
N SER A 210 3.52 1.69 6.37
CA SER A 210 3.16 3.03 5.87
C SER A 210 1.69 3.40 6.05
N GLU A 211 0.92 2.57 6.76
CA GLU A 211 -0.44 2.92 7.14
C GLU A 211 -0.40 4.00 8.22
N ILE A 212 -1.09 5.12 7.97
CA ILE A 212 -1.14 6.24 8.90
C ILE A 212 -1.97 5.84 10.13
N ALA A 213 -1.40 6.08 11.32
CA ALA A 213 -2.06 5.94 12.61
C ALA A 213 -2.78 7.25 12.98
N THR A 214 -2.03 8.36 13.03
CA THR A 214 -2.58 9.71 13.22
C THR A 214 -2.20 10.59 12.02
N GLU A 215 -3.19 11.26 11.43
CA GLU A 215 -3.03 12.15 10.27
C GLU A 215 -2.59 13.57 10.67
N ILE A 216 -2.05 14.31 9.69
CA ILE A 216 -1.86 15.76 9.81
C ILE A 216 -3.19 16.45 9.52
N GLU A 217 -3.64 17.31 10.42
CA GLU A 217 -4.89 18.04 10.26
C GLU A 217 -4.63 19.42 9.64
N VAL A 218 -5.43 19.79 8.66
CA VAL A 218 -5.40 21.09 7.98
C VAL A 218 -6.76 21.76 8.02
N ASP A 219 -6.77 23.08 8.03
CA ASP A 219 -8.00 23.86 7.85
C ASP A 219 -8.46 23.88 6.37
N LYS A 220 -9.62 24.50 6.13
CA LYS A 220 -10.19 24.69 4.78
C LYS A 220 -9.28 25.42 3.79
N ASN A 221 -8.30 26.18 4.28
CA ASN A 221 -7.32 26.91 3.46
C ASN A 221 -6.04 26.09 3.26
N GLY A 222 -5.99 24.85 3.75
CA GLY A 222 -4.83 23.98 3.68
C GLY A 222 -3.71 24.36 4.65
N LYS A 223 -3.97 25.18 5.68
CA LYS A 223 -3.01 25.49 6.74
C LYS A 223 -3.04 24.39 7.79
N VAL A 224 -1.87 23.92 8.22
CA VAL A 224 -1.76 22.90 9.28
C VAL A 224 -2.27 23.46 10.60
N ILE A 225 -3.22 22.75 11.21
CA ILE A 225 -3.79 23.07 12.53
C ILE A 225 -3.30 22.11 13.63
N SER A 226 -2.98 20.88 13.28
CA SER A 226 -2.43 19.87 14.19
C SER A 226 -1.57 18.87 13.42
N TYR A 227 -0.55 18.35 14.09
CA TYR A 227 0.32 17.31 13.55
C TYR A 227 0.84 16.44 14.70
N PRO A 228 0.88 15.10 14.53
CA PRO A 228 1.34 14.21 15.59
C PRO A 228 2.86 14.19 15.72
N ASP A 229 3.59 14.55 14.66
CA ASP A 229 5.04 14.51 14.68
C ASP A 229 5.64 15.57 13.75
N TYR A 230 6.89 15.97 13.99
CA TYR A 230 7.59 16.93 13.15
C TYR A 230 9.11 16.77 13.22
N GLY A 231 9.80 17.19 12.16
CA GLY A 231 11.25 17.23 12.09
C GLY A 231 11.74 18.49 11.38
N ALA A 232 13.06 18.64 11.20
CA ALA A 232 13.55 19.72 10.34
C ALA A 232 13.00 19.61 8.91
N TYR A 233 13.01 20.74 8.22
CA TYR A 233 12.44 20.83 6.88
C TYR A 233 13.10 19.84 5.91
N ASN A 234 12.30 18.93 5.37
CA ASN A 234 12.74 17.89 4.44
C ASN A 234 12.84 18.38 2.98
N GLY A 235 12.50 19.64 2.71
CA GLY A 235 12.57 20.22 1.36
C GLY A 235 11.28 20.11 0.55
N GLN A 236 10.18 19.64 1.14
CA GLN A 236 8.89 19.49 0.50
C GLN A 236 7.84 20.41 1.12
N GLU A 237 7.16 21.21 0.29
CA GLU A 237 6.03 22.03 0.74
C GLU A 237 4.87 21.14 1.21
N GLU A 238 4.56 20.08 0.45
CA GLU A 238 3.54 19.08 0.77
C GLU A 238 3.77 17.78 -0.02
N PHE A 239 3.48 16.63 0.59
CA PHE A 239 3.39 15.34 -0.08
C PHE A 239 2.14 14.58 0.38
N LYS A 240 1.33 14.15 -0.60
CA LYS A 240 0.03 13.51 -0.40
C LYS A 240 -0.12 12.26 -1.26
N ILE A 241 -0.84 11.27 -0.74
CA ILE A 241 -1.30 10.08 -1.46
C ILE A 241 -2.75 9.84 -1.03
N ASP A 242 -3.67 9.69 -1.99
CA ASP A 242 -5.10 9.42 -1.75
C ASP A 242 -5.71 10.36 -0.68
N ASP A 243 -5.49 11.67 -0.87
CA ASP A 243 -5.90 12.78 0.02
C ASP A 243 -5.24 12.81 1.41
N LYS A 244 -4.45 11.79 1.77
CA LYS A 244 -3.70 11.76 3.03
C LYS A 244 -2.38 12.48 2.94
N ILE A 245 -2.07 13.28 3.95
CA ILE A 245 -0.85 14.07 4.04
C ILE A 245 0.25 13.28 4.75
N TYR A 246 1.33 13.01 4.03
CA TYR A 246 2.50 12.29 4.53
C TYR A 246 3.64 13.22 4.94
N CYS A 247 3.69 14.42 4.38
CA CYS A 247 4.56 15.49 4.85
C CYS A 247 3.96 16.84 4.48
N LYS A 248 4.13 17.85 5.33
CA LYS A 248 3.78 19.24 4.98
C LYS A 248 4.66 20.23 5.71
N LYS A 249 5.06 21.30 5.02
CA LYS A 249 5.85 22.37 5.61
C LYS A 249 5.04 23.11 6.68
N ILE A 250 5.69 23.39 7.79
CA ILE A 250 5.13 24.16 8.91
C ILE A 250 6.15 25.19 9.43
N LYS A 251 5.65 26.13 10.23
CA LYS A 251 6.47 27.06 11.02
C LYS A 251 6.35 26.69 12.50
N VAL A 252 7.49 26.43 13.15
CA VAL A 252 7.58 26.15 14.59
C VAL A 252 8.49 27.21 15.20
N GLY A 253 7.91 28.19 15.89
CA GLY A 253 8.62 29.40 16.28
C GLY A 253 9.14 30.14 15.04
N LYS A 254 10.45 30.43 15.01
CA LYS A 254 11.11 31.08 13.85
C LYS A 254 11.53 30.09 12.76
N ASP A 255 11.53 28.80 13.06
CA ASP A 255 12.09 27.78 12.19
C ASP A 255 11.07 27.23 11.18
N THR A 256 11.55 26.94 9.97
CA THR A 256 10.83 26.10 9.01
C THR A 256 11.07 24.63 9.34
N LYS A 257 10.00 23.87 9.50
CA LYS A 257 10.00 22.43 9.83
C LYS A 257 9.08 21.67 8.87
N SER A 258 9.09 20.35 8.95
CA SER A 258 8.13 19.47 8.26
C SER A 258 7.28 18.75 9.31
N ALA A 259 5.97 18.80 9.16
CA ALA A 259 5.01 17.95 9.87
C ALA A 259 4.96 16.58 9.21
N PHE A 260 4.85 15.53 10.03
CA PHE A 260 4.73 14.14 9.61
C PHE A 260 3.55 13.48 10.34
N PRO A 261 2.82 12.55 9.70
CA PRO A 261 1.91 11.67 10.41
C PRO A 261 2.70 10.64 11.23
N THR A 262 2.00 9.94 12.10
CA THR A 262 2.50 8.70 12.72
C THR A 262 1.96 7.48 11.97
N TYR A 263 2.58 6.33 12.19
CA TYR A 263 2.31 5.11 11.43
C TYR A 263 1.97 3.95 12.36
N LYS A 264 1.30 2.93 11.82
CA LYS A 264 0.96 1.72 12.57
C LYS A 264 2.10 0.71 12.51
N ALA A 265 2.36 0.06 13.65
CA ALA A 265 3.18 -1.14 13.72
C ALA A 265 2.35 -2.32 14.25
N TYR A 266 2.39 -3.43 13.52
CA TYR A 266 1.69 -4.67 13.84
C TYR A 266 2.67 -5.72 14.35
N ILE A 267 2.21 -6.61 15.24
CA ILE A 267 3.01 -7.68 15.80
C ILE A 267 2.46 -9.01 15.27
N TYR A 268 3.33 -9.86 14.74
CA TYR A 268 3.01 -11.21 14.28
C TYR A 268 3.76 -12.21 15.15
N ARG A 269 3.08 -13.26 15.62
CA ARG A 269 3.70 -14.33 16.43
C ARG A 269 3.58 -15.69 15.75
N GLY A 270 4.57 -16.54 15.95
CA GLY A 270 4.63 -17.89 15.41
C GLY A 270 4.85 -18.92 16.52
N ASN A 271 4.14 -20.04 16.48
CA ASN A 271 4.39 -21.17 17.39
C ASN A 271 5.69 -21.91 17.06
N THR A 272 6.20 -21.73 15.84
CA THR A 272 7.43 -22.34 15.36
C THR A 272 8.28 -21.33 14.61
N VAL A 273 9.59 -21.56 14.58
CA VAL A 273 10.53 -20.74 13.82
C VAL A 273 10.11 -20.65 12.34
N GLY A 274 9.93 -19.42 11.86
CA GLY A 274 9.53 -19.06 10.50
C GLY A 274 8.02 -18.89 10.30
N GLU A 275 7.18 -19.27 11.26
CA GLU A 275 5.72 -19.14 11.16
C GLU A 275 5.28 -17.68 11.18
N ALA A 276 5.89 -16.82 12.02
CA ALA A 276 5.54 -15.41 12.09
C ALA A 276 5.81 -14.70 10.74
N VAL A 277 6.93 -15.04 10.09
CA VAL A 277 7.28 -14.55 8.75
C VAL A 277 6.30 -15.05 7.70
N LYS A 278 5.85 -16.31 7.76
CA LYS A 278 4.83 -16.84 6.84
C LYS A 278 3.49 -16.12 6.98
N LYS A 279 3.04 -15.89 8.22
CA LYS A 279 1.84 -15.08 8.53
C LYS A 279 1.92 -13.70 7.89
N LEU A 280 3.04 -13.00 8.11
CA LEU A 280 3.28 -11.69 7.50
C LEU A 280 3.32 -11.72 5.97
N LYS A 281 3.98 -12.72 5.36
CA LYS A 281 4.02 -12.91 3.89
C LYS A 281 2.61 -13.09 3.32
N GLN A 282 1.78 -13.87 4.00
CA GLN A 282 0.38 -14.05 3.62
C GLN A 282 -0.39 -12.73 3.71
N ASP A 283 -0.27 -12.03 4.83
CA ASP A 283 -1.01 -10.78 5.07
C ASP A 283 -0.62 -9.65 4.12
N ILE A 284 0.67 -9.50 3.79
CA ILE A 284 1.13 -8.58 2.74
C ILE A 284 0.53 -8.97 1.38
N LYS A 285 0.53 -10.26 1.04
CA LYS A 285 0.00 -10.76 -0.25
C LYS A 285 -1.50 -10.47 -0.41
N PHE A 286 -2.26 -10.54 0.67
CA PHE A 286 -3.71 -10.32 0.66
C PHE A 286 -4.13 -8.93 1.12
N ASN A 287 -3.16 -8.05 1.45
CA ASN A 287 -3.41 -6.72 1.98
C ASN A 287 -4.32 -6.74 3.23
N THR A 288 -4.01 -7.65 4.16
CA THR A 288 -4.72 -7.85 5.44
C THR A 288 -3.75 -7.77 6.61
N HIS A 289 -4.28 -7.71 7.84
CA HIS A 289 -3.55 -7.89 9.10
C HIS A 289 -4.27 -8.92 9.98
N GLU A 290 -4.94 -9.90 9.37
CA GLU A 290 -5.79 -10.88 10.08
C GLU A 290 -4.97 -11.85 10.93
N ASN A 291 -3.69 -12.05 10.59
CA ASN A 291 -2.77 -12.91 11.32
C ASN A 291 -1.88 -12.12 12.29
N ALA A 292 -2.06 -10.80 12.36
CA ALA A 292 -1.42 -9.94 13.36
C ALA A 292 -2.20 -9.96 14.67
N GLU A 293 -1.49 -9.62 15.73
CA GLU A 293 -2.06 -9.35 17.04
C GLU A 293 -3.01 -8.15 17.01
N SER A 294 -3.95 -8.13 17.95
CA SER A 294 -4.86 -6.99 18.12
C SER A 294 -4.13 -5.70 18.54
N THR A 295 -2.97 -5.84 19.18
CA THR A 295 -2.11 -4.72 19.60
C THR A 295 -1.49 -4.05 18.39
N VAL A 296 -1.76 -2.75 18.24
CA VAL A 296 -1.17 -1.88 17.22
C VAL A 296 -0.40 -0.77 17.92
N LEU A 297 0.84 -0.54 17.52
CA LEU A 297 1.67 0.54 18.04
C LEU A 297 1.62 1.76 17.11
N GLU A 298 1.62 2.94 17.69
CA GLU A 298 1.78 4.20 16.96
C GLU A 298 3.26 4.60 16.96
N VAL A 299 3.82 4.82 15.77
CA VAL A 299 5.25 5.11 15.61
C VAL A 299 5.52 6.31 14.73
N ALA A 300 6.43 7.18 15.18
CA ALA A 300 7.07 8.18 14.35
C ALA A 300 8.27 7.55 13.63
N ARG A 301 8.46 7.88 12.35
CA ARG A 301 9.51 7.28 11.51
C ARG A 301 10.42 8.39 10.99
N HIS A 302 11.65 8.42 11.48
CA HIS A 302 12.60 9.46 11.12
C HIS A 302 13.83 8.89 10.39
N THR A 303 14.26 9.52 9.30
CA THR A 303 15.55 9.20 8.65
C THR A 303 16.62 10.23 8.97
N LEU A 304 17.83 10.03 8.45
CA LEU A 304 18.86 11.05 8.55
C LEU A 304 18.39 12.34 7.85
N GLY A 305 18.74 13.48 8.46
CA GLY A 305 18.41 14.79 7.90
C GLY A 305 16.93 15.14 7.97
N ASN A 306 16.16 14.47 8.83
CA ASN A 306 14.71 14.65 9.03
C ASN A 306 13.91 14.23 7.80
N ASN A 307 13.94 12.93 7.49
CA ASN A 307 13.21 12.31 6.36
C ASN A 307 13.69 12.86 5.02
N LYS A 308 15.00 12.92 4.82
CA LYS A 308 15.63 13.26 3.53
C LYS A 308 16.22 12.06 2.82
N ASP A 309 16.86 11.16 3.57
CA ASP A 309 17.55 10.00 3.00
C ASP A 309 17.82 8.93 4.08
N TYR A 310 17.84 7.67 3.67
CA TYR A 310 18.27 6.53 4.50
C TYR A 310 19.77 6.24 4.38
N LYS A 311 20.43 6.64 3.29
CA LYS A 311 21.72 6.11 2.86
C LYS A 311 22.93 6.94 3.27
N SER A 312 22.76 8.21 3.61
CA SER A 312 23.87 9.13 3.81
C SER A 312 24.71 8.84 5.06
N LYS A 313 24.10 8.46 6.19
CA LYS A 313 24.78 8.11 7.47
C LYS A 313 23.85 7.27 8.38
N GLY A 314 23.67 5.98 8.09
CA GLY A 314 22.85 5.08 8.92
C GLY A 314 22.50 3.76 8.22
N PRO A 315 21.97 2.76 8.93
CA PRO A 315 21.45 1.56 8.29
C PRO A 315 20.16 1.90 7.53
N THR A 316 19.97 1.28 6.37
CA THR A 316 18.67 1.30 5.69
C THR A 316 17.75 0.33 6.43
N PRO A 317 16.49 0.70 6.76
CA PRO A 317 15.56 -0.21 7.40
C PRO A 317 15.36 -1.50 6.60
N PRO A 318 15.03 -2.62 7.28
CA PRO A 318 14.67 -3.87 6.62
C PRO A 318 13.35 -3.69 5.87
N ASN A 319 13.39 -3.39 4.57
CA ASN A 319 12.20 -3.24 3.73
C ASN A 319 11.97 -4.44 2.82
N ASN A 320 12.68 -5.54 3.07
CA ASN A 320 12.57 -6.79 2.34
C ASN A 320 12.26 -7.92 3.32
N ILE A 321 11.13 -8.58 3.11
CA ILE A 321 10.66 -9.67 3.97
C ILE A 321 11.57 -10.91 3.98
N ASP A 322 12.44 -11.05 2.99
CA ASP A 322 13.44 -12.12 2.94
C ASP A 322 14.76 -11.72 3.62
N LYS A 323 14.89 -10.45 4.04
CA LYS A 323 16.08 -9.89 4.72
C LYS A 323 15.65 -9.04 5.92
N LEU A 324 15.02 -9.70 6.89
CA LEU A 324 14.56 -9.06 8.12
C LEU A 324 15.74 -8.72 9.04
N TYR A 325 15.63 -7.62 9.75
CA TYR A 325 16.58 -7.26 10.80
C TYR A 325 16.10 -7.81 12.14
N ARG A 326 17.00 -7.96 13.09
CA ARG A 326 16.67 -8.36 14.46
C ARG A 326 16.53 -7.13 15.36
N LEU A 327 15.62 -7.21 16.32
CA LEU A 327 15.60 -6.28 17.45
C LEU A 327 16.58 -6.80 18.52
N LYS A 328 17.54 -5.96 18.90
CA LYS A 328 18.64 -6.30 19.81
C LYS A 328 18.93 -5.17 20.77
N TYR A 329 19.45 -5.48 21.93
CA TYR A 329 19.71 -4.49 22.96
C TYR A 329 21.17 -4.03 22.99
N GLN A 330 21.39 -2.75 23.25
CA GLN A 330 22.72 -2.15 23.31
C GLN A 330 22.90 -1.24 24.53
N PHE A 331 24.08 -1.35 25.17
CA PHE A 331 24.59 -0.30 26.05
C PHE A 331 25.16 0.86 25.21
N GLY A 332 24.77 2.08 25.53
CA GLY A 332 25.32 3.30 24.93
C GLY A 332 25.79 4.27 25.99
N SER A 333 27.01 4.79 25.85
CA SER A 333 27.52 5.90 26.64
C SER A 333 27.79 7.10 25.72
N ASN A 334 27.28 8.27 26.08
CA ASN A 334 27.56 9.52 25.37
C ASN A 334 27.72 10.66 26.37
N ASN A 335 28.86 11.35 26.37
CA ASN A 335 29.18 12.46 27.27
C ASN A 335 28.88 12.15 28.75
N GLY A 336 29.28 10.97 29.22
CA GLY A 336 29.04 10.51 30.60
C GLY A 336 27.61 10.05 30.89
N LYS A 337 26.69 10.14 29.93
CA LYS A 337 25.31 9.66 30.06
C LYS A 337 25.21 8.24 29.53
N THR A 338 24.67 7.34 30.35
CA THR A 338 24.46 5.94 30.00
C THR A 338 23.02 5.68 29.57
N SER A 339 22.86 4.76 28.63
CA SER A 339 21.57 4.33 28.10
C SER A 339 21.59 2.87 27.70
N TYR A 340 20.40 2.33 27.62
CA TYR A 340 20.10 0.91 27.54
C TYR A 340 18.90 0.77 26.63
N ARG A 341 19.10 0.37 25.38
CA ARG A 341 18.05 0.52 24.36
C ARG A 341 17.98 -0.62 23.38
N TYR A 342 16.76 -0.92 22.94
CA TYR A 342 16.52 -1.76 21.79
C TYR A 342 16.87 -1.03 20.49
N ARG A 343 17.50 -1.76 19.58
CA ARG A 343 17.99 -1.29 18.30
C ARG A 343 17.75 -2.34 17.23
N ILE A 344 17.43 -1.89 16.04
CA ILE A 344 17.14 -2.71 14.86
C ILE A 344 18.45 -2.84 14.09
N VAL A 345 18.88 -4.08 13.86
CA VAL A 345 20.21 -4.43 13.34
C VAL A 345 20.16 -5.54 12.31
N ASP A 346 21.03 -5.47 11.30
CA ASP A 346 21.13 -6.50 10.28
C ASP A 346 21.40 -7.87 10.91
N ASN A 347 20.78 -8.91 10.33
CA ASN A 347 20.84 -10.28 10.80
C ASN A 347 22.11 -11.00 10.28
N ASN A 348 23.25 -10.31 10.26
CA ASN A 348 24.55 -10.81 9.82
C ASN A 348 25.61 -10.55 10.90
N SER A 349 26.32 -11.61 11.30
CA SER A 349 26.65 -11.90 12.69
C SER A 349 28.09 -11.64 13.14
N SER A 350 28.78 -10.60 12.68
CA SER A 350 30.16 -10.32 13.15
C SER A 350 30.25 -9.37 14.37
N SER A 351 29.14 -8.78 14.81
CA SER A 351 29.12 -7.79 15.92
C SER A 351 28.48 -8.30 17.22
N PHE A 352 28.21 -9.61 17.30
CA PHE A 352 27.46 -10.23 18.39
C PHE A 352 28.28 -11.35 19.05
N PRO A 353 28.77 -11.17 20.27
CA PRO A 353 29.40 -12.26 21.02
C PRO A 353 28.35 -13.31 21.42
N THR A 354 28.70 -14.59 21.28
CA THR A 354 27.89 -15.70 21.82
C THR A 354 27.85 -15.59 23.34
N ILE A 355 26.65 -15.50 23.91
CA ILE A 355 26.45 -15.31 25.35
C ILE A 355 26.49 -16.68 26.02
N LYS A 356 27.54 -16.94 26.80
CA LYS A 356 27.67 -18.17 27.59
C LYS A 356 26.98 -18.09 28.96
N ASP A 357 26.86 -16.88 29.50
CA ASP A 357 26.22 -16.59 30.78
C ASP A 357 25.22 -15.44 30.59
N TYR A 358 23.93 -15.79 30.48
CA TYR A 358 22.85 -14.83 30.26
C TYR A 358 22.67 -13.85 31.42
N LYS A 359 23.15 -14.15 32.63
CA LYS A 359 23.14 -13.21 33.76
C LYS A 359 24.18 -12.09 33.60
N LYS A 360 25.22 -12.30 32.78
CA LYS A 360 26.28 -11.32 32.47
C LYS A 360 26.13 -10.69 31.08
N GLU A 361 24.97 -10.84 30.46
CA GLU A 361 24.70 -10.37 29.10
C GLU A 361 24.81 -8.84 28.96
N TYR A 362 24.62 -8.07 30.03
CA TYR A 362 24.85 -6.61 30.01
C TYR A 362 26.32 -6.22 29.85
N GLN A 363 27.25 -7.05 30.34
CA GLN A 363 28.70 -6.83 30.24
C GLN A 363 29.27 -7.44 28.96
N SER A 364 28.81 -8.64 28.61
CA SER A 364 29.41 -9.49 27.57
C SER A 364 28.55 -9.65 26.32
N GLY A 365 27.25 -9.34 26.38
CA GLY A 365 26.29 -9.44 25.28
C GLY A 365 25.81 -8.09 24.75
N SER A 366 26.39 -6.97 25.21
CA SER A 366 26.20 -5.67 24.56
C SER A 366 26.89 -5.69 23.20
N MET A 367 26.16 -5.31 22.15
CA MET A 367 26.77 -5.20 20.82
C MET A 367 27.89 -4.15 20.83
N ASN A 368 29.08 -4.52 20.35
CA ASN A 368 30.14 -3.57 20.06
C ASN A 368 30.07 -3.19 18.58
N ILE A 369 29.08 -2.35 18.26
CA ILE A 369 28.89 -1.81 16.91
C ILE A 369 29.50 -0.41 16.86
N GLY A 370 30.34 -0.18 15.85
CA GLY A 370 30.87 1.14 15.52
C GLY A 370 29.78 2.16 15.16
N SER A 371 30.15 3.28 14.54
CA SER A 371 29.22 4.38 14.27
C SER A 371 28.05 3.96 13.36
N ARG A 372 26.81 4.20 13.86
CA ARG A 372 25.52 4.23 13.11
C ARG A 372 25.23 3.04 12.17
N SER A 373 25.46 1.80 12.58
CA SER A 373 24.97 0.60 11.85
C SER A 373 23.61 0.06 12.37
N SER A 374 22.95 0.77 13.30
CA SER A 374 21.70 0.33 13.93
C SER A 374 20.67 1.47 14.09
N ILE A 375 19.38 1.14 14.03
CA ILE A 375 18.24 2.07 14.22
C ILE A 375 17.78 1.96 15.67
N SER A 376 17.76 3.05 16.43
CA SER A 376 17.26 3.00 17.83
C SER A 376 15.74 3.06 17.89
N ILE A 377 15.16 2.45 18.92
CA ILE A 377 13.78 2.70 19.35
C ILE A 377 13.80 3.66 20.54
N ASP A 378 13.15 4.82 20.37
CA ASP A 378 13.35 5.99 21.21
C ASP A 378 11.98 6.65 21.56
N PRO A 379 11.66 6.98 22.82
CA PRO A 379 10.52 7.85 23.19
C PRO A 379 10.79 9.37 23.04
N TRP A 380 11.86 9.79 22.36
CA TRP A 380 12.35 11.18 22.35
C TRP A 380 11.39 12.16 21.65
N ASP A 381 11.61 13.45 21.88
CA ASP A 381 10.89 14.50 21.15
C ASP A 381 11.10 14.34 19.64
N SER A 382 10.08 14.69 18.87
CA SER A 382 10.09 14.59 17.41
C SER A 382 11.30 15.27 16.79
N SER A 383 11.74 16.40 17.34
CA SER A 383 12.83 17.19 16.77
C SER A 383 14.20 16.51 16.83
N THR A 384 14.38 15.49 17.67
CA THR A 384 15.65 14.79 17.90
C THR A 384 15.68 13.35 17.40
N LEU A 385 14.59 12.82 16.83
CA LEU A 385 14.46 11.42 16.37
C LEU A 385 15.29 11.04 15.12
N ILE A 386 16.34 11.79 14.76
CA ILE A 386 17.03 11.71 13.48
C ILE A 386 17.67 10.32 13.22
N GLY A 387 17.01 9.51 12.39
CA GLY A 387 17.42 8.15 12.03
C GLY A 387 16.96 7.06 13.00
N CYS A 388 15.95 7.36 13.83
CA CYS A 388 15.39 6.47 14.84
C CYS A 388 13.88 6.26 14.63
N ILE A 389 13.33 5.28 15.35
CA ILE A 389 11.89 5.03 15.44
C ILE A 389 11.38 5.59 16.77
N GLY A 390 10.39 6.47 16.68
CA GLY A 390 9.73 7.07 17.83
C GLY A 390 8.52 6.27 18.27
N ILE A 391 8.45 5.77 19.50
CA ILE A 391 7.18 5.20 20.01
C ILE A 391 6.31 6.35 20.53
N ARG A 392 5.08 6.43 20.03
CA ARG A 392 4.12 7.51 20.33
C ARG A 392 2.91 6.98 21.09
N GLY A 393 2.33 7.84 21.91
CA GLY A 393 0.96 7.69 22.39
C GLY A 393 -0.01 8.37 21.42
N GLU A 394 -1.29 8.39 21.80
CA GLU A 394 -2.34 8.99 20.98
C GLU A 394 -1.98 10.41 20.52
N LYS A 395 -2.32 10.68 19.25
CA LYS A 395 -2.09 11.96 18.58
C LYS A 395 -0.63 12.40 18.59
N GLY A 396 0.31 11.44 18.55
CA GLY A 396 1.74 11.74 18.56
C GLY A 396 2.29 12.26 19.88
N THR A 397 1.52 12.20 20.96
CA THR A 397 2.02 12.58 22.29
C THR A 397 3.07 11.58 22.78
N PHE A 398 3.82 11.95 23.84
CA PHE A 398 4.65 10.95 24.52
C PHE A 398 3.79 9.79 25.03
N HIS A 399 4.31 8.58 24.90
CA HIS A 399 3.64 7.39 25.42
C HIS A 399 3.34 7.52 26.92
N SER A 400 2.27 6.89 27.39
CA SER A 400 1.81 6.99 28.80
C SER A 400 2.89 6.58 29.80
N SER A 401 3.70 5.57 29.46
CA SER A 401 4.84 5.13 30.28
C SER A 401 5.87 6.24 30.54
N TYR A 402 6.07 7.16 29.58
CA TYR A 402 6.92 8.33 29.78
C TYR A 402 6.21 9.44 30.56
N LYS A 403 4.90 9.63 30.34
CA LYS A 403 4.10 10.64 31.05
C LYS A 403 4.09 10.37 32.55
N ALA A 404 4.02 9.10 32.94
CA ALA A 404 4.02 8.64 34.34
C ALA A 404 5.30 8.99 35.12
N LEU A 405 6.41 9.31 34.44
CA LEU A 405 7.65 9.72 35.12
C LEU A 405 7.52 11.09 35.77
N THR A 406 8.08 11.24 36.97
CA THR A 406 8.18 12.54 37.65
C THR A 406 9.09 13.50 36.86
N PRO A 407 8.96 14.82 37.05
CA PRO A 407 9.84 15.81 36.43
C PRO A 407 11.34 15.55 36.68
N GLN A 408 11.69 15.04 37.86
CA GLN A 408 13.08 14.71 38.20
C GLN A 408 13.55 13.45 37.47
N GLN A 409 12.75 12.39 37.44
CA GLN A 409 13.05 11.18 36.67
C GLN A 409 13.22 11.48 35.17
N LYS A 410 12.42 12.40 34.62
CA LYS A 410 12.52 12.86 33.22
C LYS A 410 13.85 13.57 32.91
N LYS A 411 14.61 14.05 33.89
CA LYS A 411 15.94 14.64 33.66
C LYS A 411 17.02 13.56 33.47
N THR A 412 16.83 12.38 34.04
CA THR A 412 17.78 11.27 33.95
C THR A 412 17.65 10.54 32.62
N TYR A 413 18.72 10.51 31.84
CA TYR A 413 18.74 9.91 30.49
C TYR A 413 18.38 8.42 30.49
N LYS A 414 18.90 7.69 31.47
CA LYS A 414 18.66 6.26 31.70
C LYS A 414 17.17 5.96 31.94
N ASN A 415 16.50 6.76 32.78
CA ASN A 415 15.09 6.58 33.15
C ASN A 415 14.14 6.63 31.95
N LYS A 416 14.42 7.49 30.96
CA LYS A 416 13.61 7.57 29.72
C LYS A 416 13.64 6.28 28.92
N TYR A 417 14.79 5.60 28.87
CA TYR A 417 14.89 4.33 28.17
C TYR A 417 14.28 3.18 28.96
N HIS A 418 14.42 3.19 30.27
CA HIS A 418 13.81 2.18 31.14
C HIS A 418 12.29 2.17 31.01
N CYS A 419 11.63 3.34 30.99
CA CYS A 419 10.17 3.38 30.83
C CYS A 419 9.69 2.88 29.46
N ILE A 420 10.45 3.09 28.37
CA ILE A 420 10.06 2.56 27.06
C ILE A 420 10.37 1.07 26.94
N ASN A 421 11.48 0.59 27.48
CA ASN A 421 11.83 -0.83 27.44
C ASN A 421 10.79 -1.64 28.23
N ASN A 422 10.44 -1.19 29.45
CA ASN A 422 9.36 -1.80 30.24
C ASN A 422 8.06 -1.89 29.43
N TYR A 423 7.67 -0.81 28.75
CA TYR A 423 6.47 -0.82 27.91
C TYR A 423 6.58 -1.78 26.72
N LEU A 424 7.71 -1.76 26.00
CA LEU A 424 7.96 -2.68 24.88
C LEU A 424 7.89 -4.15 25.34
N GLU A 425 8.29 -4.43 26.57
CA GLU A 425 8.22 -5.77 27.16
C GLU A 425 6.83 -6.16 27.63
N THR A 426 5.95 -5.22 27.98
CA THR A 426 4.55 -5.56 28.26
C THR A 426 3.78 -5.95 26.99
N ILE A 427 4.17 -5.41 25.84
CA ILE A 427 3.50 -5.61 24.55
C ILE A 427 4.15 -6.70 23.70
N ILE A 428 5.47 -6.88 23.84
CA ILE A 428 6.30 -7.91 23.22
C ILE A 428 7.05 -8.62 24.35
N PRO A 429 6.41 -9.51 25.11
CA PRO A 429 7.07 -10.15 26.24
C PRO A 429 8.20 -11.11 25.82
N GLU A 430 8.33 -11.38 24.52
CA GLU A 430 9.52 -11.98 23.91
C GLU A 430 10.80 -11.17 24.18
N LEU A 431 10.67 -9.85 24.38
CA LEU A 431 11.75 -8.96 24.77
C LEU A 431 12.09 -9.04 26.26
N THR A 432 11.20 -9.58 27.11
CA THR A 432 11.38 -9.61 28.57
C THR A 432 12.68 -10.33 28.95
N GLY A 433 13.12 -11.31 28.15
CA GLY A 433 14.42 -11.96 28.29
C GLY A 433 15.63 -11.03 28.12
N ILE A 434 15.55 -9.90 27.45
CA ILE A 434 16.74 -9.12 27.07
C ILE A 434 17.09 -8.05 28.12
N TYR A 435 16.10 -7.43 28.76
CA TYR A 435 16.31 -6.35 29.74
C TYR A 435 16.14 -6.83 31.19
N GLY A 436 15.11 -7.62 31.49
CA GLY A 436 14.83 -8.16 32.82
C GLY A 436 15.83 -9.22 33.32
N ARG A 437 16.45 -10.01 32.42
CA ARG A 437 17.53 -10.97 32.79
C ARG A 437 18.84 -10.31 33.23
N ARG A 438 19.01 -9.01 32.92
CA ARG A 438 20.30 -8.31 33.00
C ARG A 438 20.54 -7.58 34.33
N GLY A 439 19.73 -7.83 35.36
CA GLY A 439 20.04 -7.44 36.74
C GLY A 439 20.27 -5.94 36.95
N TYR A 440 19.58 -5.07 36.19
CA TYR A 440 19.53 -3.66 36.59
C TYR A 440 18.67 -3.56 37.84
N SER A 441 19.35 -3.26 38.94
CA SER A 441 18.88 -3.41 40.30
C SER A 441 17.69 -2.51 40.59
N SER A 442 16.84 -3.03 41.47
CA SER A 442 15.84 -2.37 42.32
C SER A 442 16.35 -1.13 43.10
N THR A 443 17.51 -0.58 42.76
CA THR A 443 18.14 0.60 43.37
C THR A 443 18.10 1.84 42.46
N ASP A 444 17.64 1.71 41.20
CA ASP A 444 17.39 2.84 40.30
C ASP A 444 15.95 3.38 40.49
N ASP A 445 15.70 4.63 40.09
CA ASP A 445 14.38 5.29 40.23
C ASP A 445 13.22 4.58 39.50
N ILE A 446 13.52 3.68 38.56
CA ILE A 446 12.54 2.93 37.79
C ILE A 446 12.87 1.44 37.91
N ALA A 447 11.98 0.71 38.58
CA ALA A 447 12.10 -0.73 38.74
C ALA A 447 12.01 -1.45 37.38
N VAL A 448 12.82 -2.50 37.24
CA VAL A 448 12.82 -3.43 36.11
C VAL A 448 12.35 -4.78 36.63
N VAL A 449 11.39 -5.39 35.94
CA VAL A 449 10.85 -6.70 36.33
C VAL A 449 11.84 -7.78 35.90
N GLU A 450 12.16 -8.71 36.80
CA GLU A 450 12.99 -9.86 36.47
C GLU A 450 12.26 -10.79 35.49
N SER A 451 12.99 -11.31 34.51
CA SER A 451 12.41 -12.17 33.47
C SER A 451 12.37 -13.63 33.89
N SER A 452 11.22 -14.28 33.67
CA SER A 452 11.05 -15.73 33.85
C SER A 452 11.57 -16.58 32.67
N TYR A 453 11.94 -15.96 31.54
CA TYR A 453 12.40 -16.67 30.33
C TYR A 453 13.82 -17.20 30.43
N THR A 454 14.01 -18.48 30.09
CA THR A 454 15.31 -19.16 30.06
C THR A 454 16.06 -19.01 28.72
N GLU A 455 15.37 -18.65 27.63
CA GLU A 455 15.95 -18.54 26.27
C GLU A 455 15.59 -17.21 25.58
N GLU A 456 16.34 -16.81 24.54
CA GLU A 456 16.04 -15.62 23.73
C GLU A 456 15.04 -15.96 22.61
N ILE A 457 13.88 -15.32 22.62
CA ILE A 457 12.95 -15.39 21.49
C ILE A 457 13.43 -14.47 20.36
N LYS A 458 13.39 -14.96 19.12
CA LYS A 458 13.82 -14.17 17.95
C LYS A 458 12.73 -13.16 17.60
N VAL A 459 13.03 -11.88 17.81
CA VAL A 459 12.19 -10.77 17.37
C VAL A 459 12.80 -10.13 16.13
N PHE A 460 12.08 -10.23 15.02
CA PHE A 460 12.43 -9.62 13.74
C PHE A 460 11.67 -8.32 13.53
N VAL A 461 12.19 -7.48 12.64
CA VAL A 461 11.55 -6.22 12.26
C VAL A 461 11.52 -6.10 10.74
N LEU A 462 10.37 -5.70 10.22
CA LEU A 462 10.17 -5.23 8.84
C LEU A 462 9.67 -3.78 8.91
N ILE A 463 10.21 -2.90 8.08
CA ILE A 463 9.80 -1.49 8.00
C ILE A 463 9.53 -1.14 6.54
N ASP A 464 8.31 -0.66 6.27
CA ASP A 464 7.98 -0.13 4.96
C ASP A 464 8.84 1.11 4.64
N PRO A 465 9.19 1.33 3.36
CA PRO A 465 9.77 2.59 2.93
C PRO A 465 8.87 3.77 3.28
N LEU A 466 9.46 4.87 3.76
CA LEU A 466 8.77 6.15 3.86
C LEU A 466 8.30 6.62 2.48
N LYS A 467 7.02 6.96 2.39
CA LYS A 467 6.35 7.27 1.11
C LYS A 467 6.80 8.59 0.54
N GLU A 468 7.13 9.55 1.40
CA GLU A 468 7.64 10.88 1.05
C GLU A 468 9.10 10.86 0.61
N LEU A 469 9.83 9.77 0.84
CA LEU A 469 11.20 9.65 0.40
C LEU A 469 11.29 9.20 -1.05
N CYS A 470 11.95 10.03 -1.85
CA CYS A 470 12.15 9.71 -3.24
C CYS A 470 13.34 8.78 -3.47
N ASN A 471 13.10 7.48 -3.34
CA ASN A 471 14.09 6.45 -3.66
C ASN A 471 13.98 6.03 -5.13
N CYS A 472 14.43 6.88 -6.04
CA CYS A 472 14.60 6.50 -7.43
C CYS A 472 15.58 5.33 -7.56
N ILE A 473 15.06 4.15 -7.88
CA ILE A 473 15.89 3.00 -8.23
C ILE A 473 16.50 3.31 -9.59
N LYS A 474 17.83 3.45 -9.64
CA LYS A 474 18.55 3.62 -10.90
C LYS A 474 18.36 2.37 -11.75
N LEU A 475 18.18 2.57 -13.05
CA LEU A 475 18.26 1.48 -14.01
C LEU A 475 19.65 0.84 -13.95
N LYS A 476 19.75 -0.41 -14.39
CA LYS A 476 21.05 -1.07 -14.52
C LYS A 476 21.90 -0.26 -15.49
N ASN A 477 23.15 -0.01 -15.12
CA ASN A 477 24.10 0.72 -15.97
C ASN A 477 24.67 -0.21 -17.06
N ASP A 478 23.87 -0.49 -18.08
CA ASP A 478 24.23 -1.35 -19.22
C ASP A 478 23.82 -0.75 -20.59
N GLY A 479 23.74 0.58 -20.68
CA GLY A 479 23.37 1.31 -21.90
C GLY A 479 21.87 1.47 -22.14
N ARG A 480 21.03 0.89 -21.26
CA ARG A 480 19.57 0.92 -21.45
C ARG A 480 18.95 2.30 -21.29
N GLU A 481 19.51 3.13 -20.41
CA GLU A 481 18.98 4.46 -20.16
C GLU A 481 19.18 5.35 -21.39
N GLU A 482 20.37 5.27 -22.00
CA GLU A 482 20.69 5.93 -23.25
C GLU A 482 19.81 5.45 -24.40
N PHE A 483 19.58 4.13 -24.50
CA PHE A 483 18.70 3.52 -25.51
C PHE A 483 17.24 4.00 -25.37
N TYR A 484 16.70 4.03 -24.14
CA TYR A 484 15.35 4.53 -23.91
C TYR A 484 15.24 6.02 -24.19
N ASN A 485 16.27 6.80 -23.85
CA ASN A 485 16.30 8.24 -24.12
C ASN A 485 16.40 8.56 -25.62
N SER A 486 16.99 7.69 -26.44
CA SER A 486 17.04 7.84 -27.91
C SER A 486 15.87 7.14 -28.61
N PHE A 487 16.03 5.86 -28.97
CA PHE A 487 15.09 5.08 -29.77
C PHE A 487 13.75 4.94 -29.06
N GLY A 488 13.76 4.76 -27.74
CA GLY A 488 12.55 4.64 -26.94
C GLY A 488 11.66 5.87 -27.02
N THR A 489 12.20 7.05 -26.72
CA THR A 489 11.51 8.35 -26.83
C THR A 489 11.01 8.59 -28.25
N LYS A 490 11.84 8.33 -29.27
CA LYS A 490 11.48 8.50 -30.68
C LYS A 490 10.24 7.67 -31.04
N THR A 491 10.22 6.41 -30.62
CA THR A 491 9.15 5.46 -30.93
C THR A 491 7.84 5.83 -30.21
N ILE A 492 7.91 6.23 -28.95
CA ILE A 492 6.73 6.69 -28.18
C ILE A 492 6.14 7.94 -28.83
N ASN A 493 6.98 8.92 -29.17
CA ASN A 493 6.54 10.15 -29.82
C ASN A 493 5.91 9.88 -31.20
N TYR A 494 6.35 8.86 -31.93
CA TYR A 494 5.75 8.48 -33.20
C TYR A 494 4.29 8.01 -33.03
N ILE A 495 4.02 7.14 -32.05
CA ILE A 495 2.65 6.67 -31.78
C ILE A 495 1.77 7.80 -31.27
N ASP A 496 2.28 8.57 -30.29
CA ASP A 496 1.57 9.71 -29.66
C ASP A 496 1.12 10.76 -30.69
N LYS A 497 1.94 11.01 -31.72
CA LYS A 497 1.60 11.95 -32.80
C LYS A 497 0.67 11.37 -33.85
N LYS A 498 0.68 10.05 -34.05
CA LYS A 498 -0.03 9.39 -35.16
C LYS A 498 -1.43 8.90 -34.78
N SER A 499 -1.70 8.69 -33.50
CA SER A 499 -2.99 8.19 -33.01
C SER A 499 -3.28 8.63 -31.57
N ASN A 500 -4.55 8.55 -31.18
CA ASN A 500 -5.00 8.70 -29.79
C ASN A 500 -4.92 7.39 -28.98
N ALA A 501 -4.46 6.29 -29.59
CA ALA A 501 -4.20 5.05 -28.90
C ALA A 501 -3.13 5.23 -27.80
N ASN A 502 -3.05 4.28 -26.88
CA ASN A 502 -2.04 4.29 -25.83
C ASN A 502 -0.63 4.40 -26.43
N LYS A 503 0.01 5.56 -26.28
CA LYS A 503 1.35 5.86 -26.82
C LYS A 503 2.42 4.84 -26.42
N PHE A 504 2.24 4.14 -25.30
CA PHE A 504 3.16 3.11 -24.85
C PHE A 504 3.03 1.79 -25.61
N LYS A 505 2.11 1.64 -26.58
CA LYS A 505 2.19 0.56 -27.59
C LYS A 505 3.49 0.59 -28.39
N ALA A 506 4.16 1.74 -28.44
CA ALA A 506 5.54 1.85 -28.88
C ALA A 506 6.51 0.85 -28.20
N LEU A 507 6.22 0.41 -26.97
CA LEU A 507 7.03 -0.58 -26.26
C LEU A 507 7.09 -1.93 -26.99
N TYR A 508 6.14 -2.25 -27.85
CA TYR A 508 6.18 -3.47 -28.68
C TYR A 508 7.33 -3.41 -29.69
N MET A 509 7.47 -2.28 -30.40
CA MET A 509 8.59 -2.04 -31.30
C MET A 509 9.92 -1.93 -30.55
N ILE A 510 9.92 -1.34 -29.35
CA ILE A 510 11.13 -1.25 -28.51
C ILE A 510 11.56 -2.66 -28.05
N ALA A 511 10.62 -3.54 -27.72
CA ALA A 511 10.90 -4.93 -27.36
C ALA A 511 11.46 -5.73 -28.55
N GLN A 512 10.91 -5.54 -29.75
CA GLN A 512 11.49 -6.14 -30.95
C GLN A 512 12.88 -5.57 -31.24
N ARG A 513 13.08 -4.26 -31.11
CA ARG A 513 14.40 -3.62 -31.26
C ARG A 513 15.45 -4.19 -30.31
N ARG A 514 15.02 -4.58 -29.11
CA ARG A 514 15.85 -5.27 -28.12
C ARG A 514 16.21 -6.69 -28.54
N GLN A 515 15.31 -7.38 -29.20
CA GLN A 515 15.55 -8.71 -29.75
C GLN A 515 16.55 -8.66 -30.90
N GLU A 516 16.45 -7.66 -31.76
CA GLU A 516 17.30 -7.52 -32.96
C GLU A 516 18.72 -7.02 -32.65
N ASN A 517 18.83 -6.01 -31.80
CA ASN A 517 20.07 -5.23 -31.66
C ASN A 517 20.37 -4.86 -30.19
N GLY A 518 19.74 -5.51 -29.22
CA GLY A 518 19.98 -5.28 -27.81
C GLY A 518 19.79 -3.81 -27.39
N PHE A 519 20.69 -3.30 -26.56
CA PHE A 519 20.75 -1.87 -26.17
C PHE A 519 21.71 -1.05 -27.05
N THR A 520 22.26 -1.63 -28.12
CA THR A 520 23.28 -0.98 -28.93
C THR A 520 22.75 0.32 -29.53
N LYS A 521 23.41 1.44 -29.24
CA LYS A 521 23.01 2.76 -29.74
C LYS A 521 23.32 2.94 -31.22
N ASN A 522 24.52 2.54 -31.65
CA ASN A 522 24.97 2.66 -33.03
C ASN A 522 24.87 1.29 -33.70
N VAL A 523 23.82 1.09 -34.48
CA VAL A 523 23.60 -0.15 -35.25
C VAL A 523 24.28 -0.07 -36.61
N ILE A 524 24.73 -1.23 -37.09
CA ILE A 524 25.35 -1.34 -38.41
C ILE A 524 24.35 -0.91 -39.48
N GLY A 525 24.82 -0.10 -40.43
CA GLY A 525 24.02 0.43 -41.53
C GLY A 525 22.84 1.32 -41.11
N ASN A 526 22.87 1.89 -39.91
CA ASN A 526 21.76 2.66 -39.35
C ASN A 526 20.41 1.90 -39.40
N ASN A 527 20.46 0.57 -39.31
CA ASN A 527 19.31 -0.30 -39.45
C ASN A 527 18.86 -0.80 -38.08
N PRO A 528 17.94 -0.10 -37.39
CA PRO A 528 17.59 -0.44 -36.01
C PRO A 528 17.02 -1.84 -35.88
N MET A 529 16.32 -2.33 -36.89
CA MET A 529 15.53 -3.55 -36.80
C MET A 529 16.11 -4.72 -37.59
N ASN A 530 17.36 -4.62 -38.08
CA ASN A 530 17.98 -5.62 -38.96
C ASN A 530 17.10 -6.00 -40.16
N ILE A 531 16.50 -5.00 -40.81
CA ILE A 531 15.67 -5.18 -41.99
C ILE A 531 16.52 -5.71 -43.15
N LYS A 532 16.08 -6.79 -43.80
CA LYS A 532 16.66 -7.28 -45.05
C LYS A 532 16.20 -6.47 -46.26
N GLY A 533 17.00 -6.46 -47.33
CA GLY A 533 16.67 -5.74 -48.57
C GLY A 533 17.50 -4.48 -48.76
N ASN A 534 16.95 -3.48 -49.44
CA ASN A 534 17.63 -2.21 -49.76
C ASN A 534 17.13 -1.09 -48.85
N GLY A 535 18.06 -0.36 -48.23
CA GLY A 535 17.80 0.98 -47.68
C GLY A 535 18.12 2.06 -48.71
N ASP A 536 18.07 3.33 -48.31
CA ASP A 536 18.38 4.46 -49.19
C ASP A 536 19.85 4.53 -49.62
N LEU A 537 20.75 3.84 -48.91
CA LEU A 537 22.14 3.59 -49.29
C LEU A 537 22.40 2.16 -49.80
N GLY A 538 21.36 1.44 -50.21
CA GLY A 538 21.47 0.08 -50.68
C GLY A 538 21.63 -0.93 -49.55
N GLN A 539 22.70 -1.73 -49.56
CA GLN A 539 22.87 -2.87 -48.64
C GLN A 539 24.22 -2.85 -47.93
N VAL A 540 24.26 -3.42 -46.73
CA VAL A 540 25.48 -3.67 -45.96
C VAL A 540 25.54 -5.15 -45.58
N ALA A 541 26.73 -5.72 -45.65
CA ALA A 541 26.98 -7.11 -45.28
C ALA A 541 27.13 -7.24 -43.76
N ILE A 542 26.35 -8.14 -43.14
CA ILE A 542 26.39 -8.43 -41.70
C ILE A 542 26.39 -9.94 -41.52
N ASP A 543 27.26 -10.43 -40.64
CA ASP A 543 27.24 -11.84 -40.23
C ASP A 543 26.03 -12.08 -39.32
N THR A 544 25.20 -13.07 -39.66
CA THR A 544 23.95 -13.41 -38.95
C THR A 544 23.85 -14.92 -38.72
N HIS A 545 22.72 -15.38 -38.20
CA HIS A 545 22.37 -16.79 -38.13
C HIS A 545 21.01 -17.03 -38.78
N GLU A 546 20.85 -18.18 -39.43
CA GLU A 546 19.61 -18.56 -40.12
C GLU A 546 19.24 -20.00 -39.78
N THR A 547 17.94 -20.28 -39.80
CA THR A 547 17.41 -21.65 -39.76
C THR A 547 17.15 -22.14 -41.17
N LEU A 548 17.91 -23.15 -41.59
CA LEU A 548 17.78 -23.80 -42.89
C LEU A 548 16.44 -24.55 -43.01
N LYS A 549 16.04 -24.93 -44.23
CA LYS A 549 14.80 -25.69 -44.49
C LYS A 549 14.72 -27.03 -43.74
N ASN A 550 15.87 -27.60 -43.36
CA ASN A 550 15.98 -28.83 -42.56
C ASN A 550 15.89 -28.59 -41.04
N GLY A 551 15.69 -27.34 -40.59
CA GLY A 551 15.60 -26.96 -39.18
C GLY A 551 16.95 -26.66 -38.50
N GLU A 552 18.06 -26.74 -39.23
CA GLU A 552 19.41 -26.50 -38.67
C GLU A 552 19.71 -25.01 -38.55
N TYR A 553 20.17 -24.57 -37.37
CA TYR A 553 20.53 -23.18 -37.08
C TYR A 553 22.02 -22.95 -37.29
N VAL A 554 22.39 -22.23 -38.35
CA VAL A 554 23.78 -22.06 -38.80
C VAL A 554 24.18 -20.57 -38.87
N PRO A 555 25.44 -20.23 -38.61
CA PRO A 555 25.97 -18.90 -38.89
C PRO A 555 26.08 -18.68 -40.41
N VAL A 556 25.62 -17.52 -40.88
CA VAL A 556 25.70 -17.10 -42.28
C VAL A 556 26.53 -15.83 -42.36
N LYS A 557 27.62 -15.86 -43.13
CA LYS A 557 28.52 -14.71 -43.28
C LYS A 557 28.11 -13.81 -44.43
N GLY A 558 28.20 -12.51 -44.21
CA GLY A 558 28.00 -11.49 -45.25
C GLY A 558 26.57 -11.40 -45.79
N GLU A 559 25.56 -11.74 -44.99
CA GLU A 559 24.15 -11.58 -45.36
C GLU A 559 23.84 -10.09 -45.57
N LYS A 560 23.04 -9.78 -46.60
CA LYS A 560 22.78 -8.40 -47.03
C LYS A 560 21.57 -7.79 -46.32
N PHE A 561 21.82 -6.81 -45.47
CA PHE A 561 20.82 -6.03 -44.77
C PHE A 561 20.69 -4.64 -45.39
N ALA A 562 19.53 -4.00 -45.21
CA ALA A 562 19.30 -2.64 -45.67
C ALA A 562 20.29 -1.67 -44.99
N ASN A 563 20.88 -0.78 -45.78
CA ASN A 563 21.80 0.25 -45.33
C ASN A 563 21.14 1.63 -45.46
N PHE A 564 21.13 2.39 -44.37
CA PHE A 564 20.44 3.66 -44.28
C PHE A 564 21.39 4.84 -44.04
N SER A 565 21.05 6.00 -44.60
CA SER A 565 21.79 7.25 -44.42
C SER A 565 21.80 7.76 -42.98
N SER A 566 20.77 7.42 -42.20
CA SER A 566 20.62 7.80 -40.79
C SER A 566 19.70 6.83 -40.05
N GLU A 567 19.75 6.85 -38.71
CA GLU A 567 18.84 6.04 -37.88
C GLU A 567 17.36 6.43 -38.12
N ASP A 568 17.08 7.69 -38.44
CA ASP A 568 15.72 8.14 -38.79
C ASP A 568 15.25 7.56 -40.12
N ALA A 569 16.13 7.49 -41.13
CA ALA A 569 15.84 6.81 -42.38
C ALA A 569 15.59 5.31 -42.15
N GLY A 570 16.39 4.67 -41.30
CA GLY A 570 16.19 3.27 -40.93
C GLY A 570 14.90 3.03 -40.15
N PHE A 571 14.53 3.91 -39.21
CA PHE A 571 13.25 3.84 -38.50
C PHE A 571 12.07 4.04 -39.46
N LYS A 572 12.17 4.98 -40.41
CA LYS A 572 11.15 5.14 -41.44
C LYS A 572 11.02 3.88 -42.31
N GLY A 573 12.14 3.32 -42.76
CA GLY A 573 12.15 2.07 -43.53
C GLY A 573 11.51 0.90 -42.78
N TYR A 574 11.69 0.84 -41.46
CA TYR A 574 11.00 -0.13 -40.61
C TYR A 574 9.48 0.07 -40.60
N ILE A 575 9.01 1.31 -40.41
CA ILE A 575 7.59 1.63 -40.42
C ILE A 575 6.97 1.30 -41.79
N ASP A 576 7.64 1.66 -42.89
CA ASP A 576 7.19 1.35 -44.25
C ASP A 576 7.09 -0.18 -44.48
N LEU A 577 8.03 -0.95 -43.92
CA LEU A 577 7.99 -2.42 -43.96
C LEU A 577 6.82 -2.99 -43.16
N LEU A 578 6.57 -2.49 -41.96
CA LEU A 578 5.42 -2.91 -41.17
C LEU A 578 4.11 -2.65 -41.92
N GLU A 579 3.95 -1.44 -42.46
CA GLU A 579 2.73 -1.05 -43.15
C GLU A 579 2.47 -1.90 -44.41
N SER A 580 3.52 -2.15 -45.19
CA SER A 580 3.43 -2.86 -46.47
C SER A 580 3.35 -4.39 -46.33
N ASN A 581 4.15 -4.98 -45.43
CA ASN A 581 4.34 -6.43 -45.32
C ASN A 581 3.75 -7.05 -44.06
N PHE A 582 3.79 -6.36 -42.92
CA PHE A 582 3.34 -6.86 -41.60
C PHE A 582 2.16 -6.03 -41.07
N ASN A 583 1.14 -5.89 -41.90
CA ASN A 583 0.09 -4.88 -41.70
C ASN A 583 -0.73 -5.10 -40.41
N ASP A 584 -0.91 -6.35 -39.98
CA ASP A 584 -1.62 -6.64 -38.72
C ASP A 584 -0.79 -6.22 -37.50
N ALA A 585 0.53 -6.45 -37.53
CA ALA A 585 1.44 -5.93 -36.52
C ALA A 585 1.40 -4.40 -36.50
N TYR A 586 1.43 -3.77 -37.67
CA TYR A 586 1.32 -2.32 -37.80
C TYR A 586 0.04 -1.76 -37.16
N LYS A 587 -1.13 -2.33 -37.52
CA LYS A 587 -2.43 -1.93 -36.99
C LYS A 587 -2.53 -2.11 -35.48
N SER A 588 -1.93 -3.17 -34.93
CA SER A 588 -1.94 -3.43 -33.48
C SER A 588 -1.30 -2.32 -32.65
N LEU A 589 -0.41 -1.50 -33.24
CA LEU A 589 0.22 -0.36 -32.57
C LEU A 589 -0.74 0.81 -32.33
N PHE A 590 -1.90 0.82 -33.00
CA PHE A 590 -2.85 1.94 -32.98
C PHE A 590 -4.26 1.55 -32.51
N ASP A 591 -4.44 0.35 -31.98
CA ASP A 591 -5.73 -0.17 -31.49
C ASP A 591 -5.58 -0.71 -30.07
N ASP A 592 -6.14 -0.01 -29.07
CA ASP A 592 -6.05 -0.35 -27.65
C ASP A 592 -6.70 -1.68 -27.26
N SER A 593 -7.50 -2.29 -28.14
CA SER A 593 -8.00 -3.66 -27.94
C SER A 593 -6.93 -4.74 -28.18
N LYS A 594 -5.86 -4.39 -28.91
CA LYS A 594 -4.77 -5.30 -29.31
C LYS A 594 -3.65 -5.34 -28.27
N THR A 595 -2.97 -6.46 -28.17
CA THR A 595 -1.87 -6.70 -27.20
C THR A 595 -0.54 -6.97 -27.91
N ILE A 596 0.52 -7.19 -27.12
CA ILE A 596 1.80 -7.69 -27.65
C ILE A 596 1.64 -9.02 -28.41
N ASP A 597 0.63 -9.83 -28.07
CA ASP A 597 0.36 -11.08 -28.78
C ASP A 597 -0.03 -10.81 -30.23
N ASP A 598 -0.99 -9.90 -30.46
CA ASP A 598 -1.41 -9.49 -31.80
C ASP A 598 -0.24 -8.92 -32.61
N PHE A 599 0.60 -8.09 -31.97
CA PHE A 599 1.79 -7.53 -32.62
C PHE A 599 2.73 -8.63 -33.09
N THR A 600 3.09 -9.57 -32.22
CA THR A 600 4.03 -10.65 -32.56
C THR A 600 3.44 -11.67 -33.54
N THR A 601 2.14 -11.96 -33.48
CA THR A 601 1.45 -12.78 -34.49
C THR A 601 1.42 -12.07 -35.84
N GLY A 602 1.23 -10.75 -35.87
CA GLY A 602 1.29 -9.98 -37.10
C GLY A 602 2.69 -9.96 -37.76
N LEU A 603 3.75 -10.12 -36.97
CA LEU A 603 5.13 -10.21 -37.46
C LEU A 603 5.46 -11.60 -38.02
N GLU A 604 4.99 -12.65 -37.35
CA GLU A 604 5.46 -14.02 -37.61
C GLU A 604 4.47 -14.85 -38.44
N ASP A 605 3.17 -14.63 -38.26
CA ASP A 605 2.14 -15.53 -38.79
C ASP A 605 1.38 -14.92 -39.98
N THR A 606 1.29 -13.57 -40.08
CA THR A 606 0.48 -12.89 -41.12
C THR A 606 1.27 -11.99 -42.08
N GLY A 607 2.61 -12.06 -42.03
CA GLY A 607 3.47 -11.33 -42.96
C GLY A 607 3.28 -11.77 -44.41
N LYS A 608 3.06 -10.83 -45.33
CA LYS A 608 2.77 -11.13 -46.76
C LYS A 608 3.89 -11.90 -47.45
N LYS A 609 5.15 -11.63 -47.08
CA LYS A 609 6.36 -12.28 -47.61
C LYS A 609 6.94 -13.33 -46.66
N GLY A 610 6.15 -13.79 -45.68
CA GLY A 610 6.59 -14.70 -44.63
C GLY A 610 6.92 -13.99 -43.31
N PRO A 611 7.46 -14.75 -42.32
CA PRO A 611 7.76 -14.24 -40.98
C PRO A 611 8.84 -13.18 -40.98
N TYR A 612 8.85 -12.33 -39.95
CA TYR A 612 9.93 -11.37 -39.70
C TYR A 612 11.24 -12.08 -39.39
N ALA A 613 11.22 -13.09 -38.51
CA ALA A 613 12.39 -13.85 -38.12
C ALA A 613 12.13 -15.36 -38.07
N THR A 614 12.98 -16.16 -38.71
CA THR A 614 12.86 -17.62 -38.70
C THR A 614 13.29 -18.23 -37.36
N GLY A 615 14.10 -17.54 -36.55
CA GLY A 615 14.47 -17.88 -35.17
C GLY A 615 15.18 -19.23 -35.00
N LYS A 616 15.61 -19.58 -33.77
CA LYS A 616 16.17 -20.90 -33.45
C LYS A 616 15.10 -21.73 -32.72
N ALA A 617 14.76 -22.91 -33.24
CA ALA A 617 13.89 -23.83 -32.52
C ALA A 617 14.54 -24.25 -31.19
N GLN A 618 13.91 -23.90 -30.06
CA GLN A 618 14.44 -24.19 -28.72
C GLN A 618 13.31 -24.54 -27.75
N GLY A 619 13.55 -25.53 -26.89
CA GLY A 619 12.59 -25.92 -25.84
C GLY A 619 11.26 -26.47 -26.38
N GLY A 620 11.28 -27.12 -27.54
CA GLY A 620 10.09 -27.70 -28.18
C GLY A 620 9.23 -26.70 -28.96
N LEU A 621 9.69 -25.46 -29.14
CA LEU A 621 9.01 -24.44 -29.95
C LEU A 621 9.59 -24.37 -31.36
N SER A 622 8.75 -23.98 -32.32
CA SER A 622 9.22 -23.55 -33.65
C SER A 622 10.08 -22.29 -33.52
N GLY A 623 10.91 -21.99 -34.52
CA GLY A 623 11.75 -20.79 -34.47
C GLY A 623 10.95 -19.48 -34.43
N THR A 624 9.81 -19.41 -35.14
CA THR A 624 8.88 -18.27 -35.10
C THR A 624 8.18 -18.15 -33.74
N ASP A 625 7.76 -19.27 -33.13
CA ASP A 625 7.16 -19.27 -31.78
C ASP A 625 8.17 -18.87 -30.70
N ASP A 626 9.43 -19.30 -30.82
CA ASP A 626 10.50 -18.87 -29.94
C ASP A 626 10.78 -17.36 -30.09
N TYR A 627 10.74 -16.82 -31.32
CA TYR A 627 10.86 -15.38 -31.56
C TYR A 627 9.72 -14.59 -30.90
N LYS A 628 8.46 -14.98 -31.13
CA LYS A 628 7.28 -14.38 -30.46
C LYS A 628 7.46 -14.38 -28.94
N LYS A 629 7.89 -15.50 -28.37
CA LYS A 629 8.15 -15.64 -26.93
C LYS A 629 9.25 -14.69 -26.45
N LYS A 630 10.37 -14.59 -27.15
CA LYS A 630 11.49 -13.71 -26.78
C LYS A 630 11.10 -12.24 -26.79
N VAL A 631 10.40 -11.79 -27.82
CA VAL A 631 9.89 -10.41 -27.90
C VAL A 631 8.93 -10.11 -26.74
N LYS A 632 8.01 -11.02 -26.41
CA LYS A 632 7.10 -10.88 -25.25
C LYS A 632 7.84 -10.79 -23.92
N VAL A 633 8.85 -11.63 -23.71
CA VAL A 633 9.69 -11.58 -22.50
C VAL A 633 10.45 -10.25 -22.40
N LEU A 634 10.99 -9.77 -23.51
CA LEU A 634 11.67 -8.47 -23.57
C LEU A 634 10.69 -7.32 -23.33
N PHE A 635 9.47 -7.39 -23.86
CA PHE A 635 8.41 -6.42 -23.62
C PHE A 635 8.11 -6.27 -22.13
N GLU A 636 7.93 -7.37 -21.40
CA GLU A 636 7.72 -7.32 -19.95
C GLU A 636 8.91 -6.68 -19.20
N GLY A 637 10.13 -6.92 -19.67
CA GLY A 637 11.34 -6.25 -19.17
C GLY A 637 11.33 -4.74 -19.43
N VAL A 638 11.06 -4.33 -20.67
CA VAL A 638 10.99 -2.93 -21.08
C VAL A 638 9.88 -2.19 -20.35
N LYS A 639 8.68 -2.78 -20.25
CA LYS A 639 7.55 -2.23 -19.50
C LYS A 639 7.90 -1.97 -18.04
N LYS A 640 8.57 -2.93 -17.38
CA LYS A 640 9.06 -2.76 -15.99
C LYS A 640 10.07 -1.62 -15.87
N ASP A 641 10.96 -1.46 -16.83
CA ASP A 641 11.93 -0.36 -16.83
C ASP A 641 11.24 1.01 -17.01
N TYR A 642 10.28 1.12 -17.93
CA TYR A 642 9.50 2.35 -18.13
C TYR A 642 8.64 2.70 -16.91
N ILE A 643 8.03 1.73 -16.25
CA ILE A 643 7.32 1.95 -14.98
C ILE A 643 8.27 2.56 -13.94
N LYS A 644 9.48 2.01 -13.77
CA LYS A 644 10.49 2.58 -12.84
C LYS A 644 10.91 3.99 -13.22
N ILE A 645 11.11 4.26 -14.51
CA ILE A 645 11.44 5.60 -15.01
C ILE A 645 10.33 6.59 -14.62
N TYR A 646 9.07 6.25 -14.91
CA TYR A 646 7.93 7.13 -14.67
C TYR A 646 7.61 7.30 -13.17
N GLU A 647 7.74 6.25 -12.37
CA GLU A 647 7.65 6.34 -10.91
C GLU A 647 8.73 7.28 -10.35
N CYS A 648 9.96 7.20 -10.86
CA CYS A 648 11.03 8.12 -10.47
C CYS A 648 10.76 9.56 -10.93
N LYS A 649 10.22 9.77 -12.14
CA LYS A 649 9.80 11.09 -12.62
C LYS A 649 8.72 11.68 -11.72
N LEU A 650 7.66 10.92 -11.43
CA LEU A 650 6.54 11.35 -10.59
C LEU A 650 7.01 11.78 -9.20
N CYS A 651 7.93 10.99 -8.66
CA CYS A 651 8.51 11.17 -7.35
C CYS A 651 9.40 12.42 -7.24
N LYS A 652 10.13 12.76 -8.30
CA LYS A 652 11.01 13.95 -8.35
C LYS A 652 10.30 15.23 -8.77
N GLU A 653 9.19 15.11 -9.50
CA GLU A 653 8.43 16.26 -9.99
C GLU A 653 7.88 17.06 -8.80
N LYS A 654 7.90 18.39 -8.91
CA LYS A 654 7.40 19.32 -7.89
C LYS A 654 6.14 20.03 -8.34
N ASP A 655 5.96 20.21 -9.64
CA ASP A 655 4.79 20.84 -10.23
C ASP A 655 3.57 19.91 -10.21
N SER A 656 2.44 20.40 -9.71
CA SER A 656 1.23 19.58 -9.55
C SER A 656 0.59 19.16 -10.86
N LYS A 657 0.66 20.00 -11.91
CA LYS A 657 0.09 19.66 -13.22
C LYS A 657 0.93 18.59 -13.90
N LYS A 658 2.25 18.75 -13.91
CA LYS A 658 3.18 17.74 -14.43
C LYS A 658 3.09 16.42 -13.68
N LYS A 659 2.87 16.44 -12.35
CA LYS A 659 2.61 15.21 -11.58
C LYS A 659 1.40 14.45 -12.10
N GLU A 660 0.30 15.15 -12.37
CA GLU A 660 -0.92 14.51 -12.88
C GLU A 660 -0.71 13.93 -14.29
N GLU A 661 0.00 14.64 -15.16
CA GLU A 661 0.40 14.13 -16.48
C GLU A 661 1.24 12.85 -16.35
N ILE A 662 2.26 12.85 -15.49
CA ILE A 662 3.12 11.68 -15.27
C ILE A 662 2.31 10.52 -14.66
N LYS A 663 1.34 10.80 -13.78
CA LYS A 663 0.45 9.79 -13.18
C LYS A 663 -0.45 9.15 -14.23
N ASN A 664 -1.03 9.94 -15.12
CA ASN A 664 -1.82 9.45 -16.26
C ASN A 664 -0.97 8.55 -17.17
N ASP A 665 0.25 8.97 -17.49
CA ASP A 665 1.20 8.16 -18.26
C ASP A 665 1.53 6.83 -17.56
N LEU A 666 1.74 6.86 -16.25
CA LEU A 666 2.00 5.65 -15.46
C LEU A 666 0.81 4.69 -15.47
N ASP A 667 -0.41 5.20 -15.45
CA ASP A 667 -1.63 4.40 -15.55
C ASP A 667 -1.80 3.78 -16.95
N LEU A 668 -1.49 4.53 -18.01
CA LEU A 668 -1.45 4.00 -19.38
C LEU A 668 -0.41 2.88 -19.52
N LEU A 669 0.79 3.06 -18.97
CA LEU A 669 1.85 2.03 -18.92
C LEU A 669 1.38 0.76 -18.21
N LYS A 670 0.72 0.91 -17.06
CA LYS A 670 0.24 -0.23 -16.25
C LYS A 670 -0.88 -1.01 -16.94
N LYS A 671 -1.73 -0.32 -17.69
CA LYS A 671 -2.85 -0.93 -18.46
C LYS A 671 -2.41 -1.64 -19.74
N LEU A 672 -1.20 -1.35 -20.24
CA LEU A 672 -0.67 -1.96 -21.46
C LEU A 672 -0.59 -3.49 -21.31
N LYS A 673 -1.07 -4.24 -22.31
CA LYS A 673 -1.13 -5.70 -22.29
C LYS A 673 -0.20 -6.33 -23.29
#